data_AF-A0AA44Y9R2-F1
#
_entry.id   AF-A0AA44Y9R2-F1
#
_cell.length_a   1.000
_cell.length_b   1.000
_cell.length_c   1.000
_cell.angle_alpha   90.00
_cell.angle_beta   90.00
_cell.angle_gamma   90.00
#
_symmetry.space_group_name_H-M   'P 1'
#
loop_
_entity.id
_entity.type
_entity.pdbx_description
1 polymer ?
#
loop_
_entity_poly.entity_id
_entity_poly.type
_entity_poly.pdbx_seq_one_letter_code
_entity_poly.pdbx_strand_id
1 'polypeptide(L)'
;MSQKDRLGTGGRVNRAIPLTFTFNGRTYQGFQGDTLASALLANGVHFVARSFKYHRPRGIVTADVAEPNAVVQLETGPYTVPNARATEIELYQGLVATSVNAQPSLEHDKYAINQKLSRFMPAGFYYKTFMWPRNMWPKYEEKIREAAGLGKAPDVLDADRYDKCYAHCDVLVVGGGPSGLAAAHAAATAGARVILVDDQRELGGSLLSCRAEIDGKPALQWVEKIEAELRKLPDVTILSRSTAFGYQDHNLVTVTQRLTEHLPVSMRKGTRELLWKVRAKRVILATGAHERPIVFGNNDLPGVMLAGAVSTYVHRYGVLPGRNVVVFTNNDRAYQTALDLKACGAKVTVVDSRASSNGALPAAAKRQGVTVMSGAVVTAASGKWRVSSVDVASYSNGQTGGKLQSLACDLVAMSGGFSPVLHLFAQSGGKACWNDEKACFLPGKPVQPEASVGAAAGEFGLARALRLAVDAGAEAAKAAGFVAAQRAVAPQAAELVEGALQPLWLVGSREAAARGPKQFVDFQNDVAAADILLAAREGFESVEHVKRYTAMGFGTDQGKLGNINGMAILAQALGKTIPETGTTTFRPNYTPVSFGTFAGRETGDFLDPIRKTCVHEWHVEHGAMFEDVGNWKRPWYFPKKGEDLHAAVQRECLAVRNSVGILDASTLGKIDIQGPDAVKLLNWMYTNPWNKLEVGKCRYGLMLDENGMVFDDGVTVRLADQHFMMTTTTGGAARVLTWLERWLQTEWPDMKVRLASVTDHWATFAVVGPKSRKVVQKVCQDIDFGNEAFPFMSYRNGTVAGVKARVMRISFSGELAYEVNVPANAGRAVWEALMAAGAEFDITPYGTETMHVLRAEKGYIIVGQDTDGSVTPYDLGMGGLVAKSKDFLGKRSLSRADTSKEGRKQFVGLLTADDQLVLPEGAQIIAKDTQVSAAEPTPMIGHVTSSYYSQILKRSIALAVVKGGLNKMGESVVIPLADGKRITATISSPVFYDTEGVRQHVE
;
A
#
# COMPACT_ATOMS: atom_id res chain seq x y z
N MET A 1 -30.81 23.60 24.16
CA MET A 1 -29.74 22.63 24.42
C MET A 1 -28.63 23.35 25.14
N SER A 2 -28.41 23.12 26.43
CA SER A 2 -27.32 23.77 27.19
C SER A 2 -26.12 22.83 27.29
N GLN A 3 -24.94 23.30 26.88
CA GLN A 3 -23.68 22.57 27.07
C GLN A 3 -23.28 22.63 28.56
N LYS A 4 -23.77 21.66 29.34
CA LYS A 4 -23.69 21.62 30.82
C LYS A 4 -22.26 21.76 31.37
N ASP A 5 -21.29 21.19 30.67
CA ASP A 5 -19.90 21.10 31.12
C ASP A 5 -18.98 22.11 30.40
N ARG A 6 -19.54 22.98 29.54
CA ARG A 6 -18.79 24.09 28.91
C ARG A 6 -18.59 25.24 29.89
N LEU A 7 -17.36 25.74 29.99
CA LEU A 7 -17.01 26.96 30.71
C LEU A 7 -17.57 28.19 29.98
N GLY A 8 -17.95 29.22 30.74
CA GLY A 8 -18.53 30.45 30.20
C GLY A 8 -17.57 31.26 29.32
N THR A 9 -16.26 31.16 29.56
CA THR A 9 -15.20 31.83 28.81
C THR A 9 -14.04 30.87 28.54
N GLY A 10 -13.06 31.32 27.74
CA GLY A 10 -11.88 30.52 27.39
C GLY A 10 -12.15 29.46 26.31
N GLY A 11 -11.13 28.63 26.08
CA GLY A 11 -11.06 27.71 24.94
C GLY A 11 -10.59 28.40 23.65
N ARG A 12 -10.00 27.61 22.75
CA ARG A 12 -9.61 27.95 21.37
C ARG A 12 -10.71 27.57 20.37
N VAL A 13 -11.96 27.77 20.78
CA VAL A 13 -13.16 27.54 19.98
C VAL A 13 -13.79 28.87 19.60
N ASN A 14 -14.33 28.95 18.39
CA ASN A 14 -15.01 30.15 17.91
C ASN A 14 -16.49 30.12 18.32
N ARG A 15 -16.80 30.76 19.45
CA ARG A 15 -18.15 30.81 20.02
C ARG A 15 -19.16 31.59 19.17
N ALA A 16 -18.69 32.38 18.19
CA ALA A 16 -19.56 33.07 17.23
C ALA A 16 -20.10 32.14 16.13
N ILE A 17 -19.52 30.94 15.98
CA ILE A 17 -19.92 29.97 14.95
C ILE A 17 -20.37 28.67 15.66
N PRO A 18 -21.63 28.61 16.13
CA PRO A 18 -22.19 27.39 16.67
C PRO A 18 -22.37 26.35 15.57
N LEU A 19 -22.11 25.10 15.90
CA LEU A 19 -22.25 23.95 15.01
C LEU A 19 -23.22 22.94 15.60
N THR A 20 -23.95 22.24 14.73
CA THR A 20 -24.84 21.14 15.12
C THR A 20 -24.30 19.82 14.57
N PHE A 21 -24.32 18.76 15.38
CA PHE A 21 -23.88 17.43 14.99
C PHE A 21 -24.78 16.35 15.59
N THR A 22 -24.71 15.14 15.05
CA THR A 22 -25.50 13.99 15.50
C THR A 22 -24.58 12.89 16.00
N PHE A 23 -24.82 12.40 17.21
CA PHE A 23 -24.14 11.24 17.78
C PHE A 23 -25.15 10.22 18.28
N ASN A 24 -25.06 8.97 17.81
CA ASN A 24 -26.03 7.90 18.12
C ASN A 24 -27.50 8.33 17.92
N GLY A 25 -27.77 9.04 16.83
CA GLY A 25 -29.11 9.52 16.46
C GLY A 25 -29.64 10.69 17.30
N ARG A 26 -28.86 11.22 18.24
CA ARG A 26 -29.20 12.42 19.03
C ARG A 26 -28.42 13.63 18.55
N THR A 27 -29.10 14.76 18.40
CA THR A 27 -28.49 16.04 18.00
C THR A 27 -27.90 16.78 19.19
N TYR A 28 -26.69 17.31 19.03
CA TYR A 28 -25.96 18.10 20.01
C TYR A 28 -25.41 19.38 19.37
N GLN A 29 -24.98 20.32 20.21
CA GLN A 29 -24.35 21.57 19.77
C GLN A 29 -22.87 21.63 20.17
N GLY A 30 -22.05 22.22 19.31
CA GLY A 30 -20.64 22.52 19.50
C GLY A 30 -20.28 23.88 18.93
N PHE A 31 -18.99 24.19 18.86
CA PHE A 31 -18.47 25.38 18.22
C PHE A 31 -17.37 25.02 17.23
N GLN A 32 -17.15 25.87 16.22
CA GLN A 32 -16.02 25.69 15.33
C GLN A 32 -14.71 25.65 16.13
N GLY A 33 -13.93 24.60 15.94
CA GLY A 33 -12.70 24.32 16.68
C GLY A 33 -12.84 23.35 17.84
N ASP A 34 -14.05 22.91 18.16
CA ASP A 34 -14.21 21.66 18.88
C ASP A 34 -13.71 20.48 18.04
N THR A 35 -13.25 19.44 18.73
CA THR A 35 -13.29 18.06 18.22
C THR A 35 -14.59 17.37 18.64
N LEU A 36 -14.96 16.27 17.99
CA LEU A 36 -16.13 15.47 18.39
C LEU A 36 -16.07 15.10 19.89
N ALA A 37 -14.91 14.67 20.39
CA ALA A 37 -14.72 14.35 21.80
C ALA A 37 -14.97 15.55 22.72
N SER A 38 -14.41 16.72 22.40
CA SER A 38 -14.60 17.93 23.20
C SER A 38 -16.06 18.39 23.23
N ALA A 39 -16.76 18.29 22.09
CA ALA A 39 -18.17 18.65 21.99
C ALA A 39 -19.06 17.67 22.76
N LEU A 40 -18.77 16.36 22.72
CA LEU A 40 -19.47 15.36 23.53
C LEU A 40 -19.32 15.64 25.03
N LEU A 41 -18.09 15.88 25.50
CA LEU A 41 -17.84 16.22 26.90
C LEU A 41 -18.55 17.52 27.30
N ALA A 42 -18.54 18.56 26.47
CA ALA A 42 -19.23 19.82 26.74
C ALA A 42 -20.75 19.64 26.94
N ASN A 43 -21.35 18.67 26.26
CA ASN A 43 -22.77 18.31 26.39
C ASN A 43 -23.03 17.29 27.52
N GLY A 44 -22.02 16.95 28.32
CA GLY A 44 -22.15 15.99 29.43
C GLY A 44 -22.22 14.53 28.99
N VAL A 45 -21.74 14.21 27.78
CA VAL A 45 -21.71 12.84 27.25
C VAL A 45 -20.35 12.20 27.59
N HIS A 46 -20.33 11.41 28.67
CA HIS A 46 -19.11 10.75 29.16
C HIS A 46 -19.00 9.28 28.74
N PHE A 47 -20.14 8.60 28.56
CA PHE A 47 -20.21 7.23 28.08
C PHE A 47 -20.40 7.24 26.56
N VAL A 48 -19.34 6.90 25.81
CA VAL A 48 -19.27 7.09 24.34
C VAL A 48 -19.08 5.80 23.56
N ALA A 49 -18.60 4.73 24.20
CA ALA A 49 -18.31 3.47 23.53
C ALA A 49 -18.42 2.31 24.51
N ARG A 50 -18.45 1.08 23.97
CA ARG A 50 -18.28 -0.15 24.77
C ARG A 50 -17.00 -0.87 24.37
N SER A 51 -16.40 -1.53 25.35
CA SER A 51 -15.16 -2.27 25.14
C SER A 51 -15.37 -3.47 24.20
N PHE A 52 -14.33 -3.80 23.44
CA PHE A 52 -14.37 -4.81 22.39
C PHE A 52 -14.82 -6.20 22.84
N LYS A 53 -14.27 -6.72 23.94
CA LYS A 53 -14.46 -8.12 24.37
C LYS A 53 -15.52 -8.22 25.46
N TYR A 54 -15.41 -7.35 26.47
CA TYR A 54 -16.24 -7.40 27.67
C TYR A 54 -17.48 -6.50 27.59
N HIS A 55 -17.60 -5.68 26.53
CA HIS A 55 -18.67 -4.69 26.37
C HIS A 55 -18.84 -3.78 27.60
N ARG A 56 -17.73 -3.47 28.29
CA ARG A 56 -17.75 -2.59 29.46
C ARG A 56 -17.99 -1.14 29.03
N PRO A 57 -18.66 -0.31 29.84
CA PRO A 57 -18.83 1.11 29.53
C PRO A 57 -17.48 1.81 29.40
N ARG A 58 -17.25 2.54 28.31
CA ARG A 58 -16.01 3.30 28.05
C ARG A 58 -16.29 4.78 27.78
N GLY A 59 -15.42 5.62 28.32
CA GLY A 59 -15.38 7.06 28.09
C GLY A 59 -14.10 7.48 27.39
N ILE A 60 -14.04 8.76 27.02
CA ILE A 60 -12.86 9.42 26.47
C ILE A 60 -11.73 9.40 27.51
N VAL A 61 -10.51 9.03 27.13
CA VAL A 61 -9.35 8.90 28.04
C VAL A 61 -8.30 9.97 27.79
N THR A 62 -8.12 10.35 26.54
CA THR A 62 -7.06 11.23 26.05
C THR A 62 -7.66 12.45 25.34
N ALA A 63 -6.84 13.28 24.69
CA ALA A 63 -7.28 14.39 23.85
C ALA A 63 -6.55 14.43 22.49
N ASP A 64 -5.92 13.31 22.10
CA ASP A 64 -5.01 13.23 20.96
C ASP A 64 -5.10 11.87 20.24
N VAL A 65 -4.11 11.56 19.43
CA VAL A 65 -3.99 10.33 18.63
C VAL A 65 -3.72 9.07 19.47
N ALA A 66 -3.58 9.17 20.79
CA ALA A 66 -3.45 8.03 21.69
C ALA A 66 -4.78 7.52 22.22
N GLU A 67 -5.92 8.10 21.81
CA GLU A 67 -7.26 7.72 22.26
C GLU A 67 -7.60 6.25 21.93
N PRO A 68 -7.87 5.39 22.94
CA PRO A 68 -8.16 3.99 22.71
C PRO A 68 -9.67 3.66 22.72
N ASN A 69 -10.51 4.51 23.33
CA ASN A 69 -11.89 4.17 23.65
C ASN A 69 -12.90 4.84 22.72
N ALA A 70 -12.77 6.15 22.50
CA ALA A 70 -13.73 6.96 21.76
C ALA A 70 -13.59 6.78 20.23
N VAL A 71 -13.69 5.53 19.79
CA VAL A 71 -13.67 5.11 18.38
C VAL A 71 -15.11 5.10 17.85
N VAL A 72 -15.33 5.68 16.68
CA VAL A 72 -16.67 5.89 16.09
C VAL A 72 -16.71 5.47 14.62
N GLN A 73 -17.92 5.18 14.13
CA GLN A 73 -18.23 5.20 12.72
C GLN A 73 -18.63 6.63 12.35
N LEU A 74 -17.97 7.21 11.35
CA LEU A 74 -18.31 8.51 10.80
C LEU A 74 -19.14 8.38 9.52
N GLU A 75 -20.09 9.27 9.35
CA GLU A 75 -20.90 9.45 8.14
C GLU A 75 -21.62 8.17 7.67
N THR A 76 -22.15 8.19 6.44
CA THR A 76 -22.91 7.08 5.85
C THR A 76 -22.64 6.95 4.35
N GLY A 77 -23.02 5.81 3.76
CA GLY A 77 -22.88 5.57 2.32
C GLY A 77 -21.43 5.68 1.84
N PRO A 78 -21.15 6.40 0.73
CA PRO A 78 -19.81 6.45 0.13
C PRO A 78 -18.79 7.30 0.91
N TYR A 79 -19.23 8.05 1.93
CA TYR A 79 -18.34 8.88 2.76
C TYR A 79 -18.06 8.27 4.13
N THR A 80 -18.53 7.05 4.36
CA THR A 80 -18.43 6.38 5.66
C THR A 80 -16.97 6.10 6.02
N VAL A 81 -16.56 6.44 7.24
CA VAL A 81 -15.20 6.19 7.74
C VAL A 81 -15.29 5.34 9.02
N PRO A 82 -14.87 4.06 8.98
CA PRO A 82 -14.84 3.24 10.18
C PRO A 82 -13.67 3.61 11.08
N ASN A 83 -13.83 3.34 12.37
CA ASN A 83 -12.76 3.39 13.37
C ASN A 83 -12.09 4.77 13.54
N ALA A 84 -12.80 5.85 13.23
CA ALA A 84 -12.30 7.20 13.44
C ALA A 84 -12.26 7.52 14.93
N ARG A 85 -11.25 8.27 15.40
CA ARG A 85 -11.12 8.63 16.82
C ARG A 85 -11.74 10.00 17.09
N ALA A 86 -12.67 10.07 18.02
CA ALA A 86 -13.40 11.30 18.34
C ALA A 86 -12.50 12.48 18.73
N THR A 87 -11.28 12.21 19.21
CA THR A 87 -10.27 13.21 19.58
C THR A 87 -9.57 13.86 18.39
N GLU A 88 -9.54 13.24 17.22
CA GLU A 88 -8.91 13.76 16.00
C GLU A 88 -9.91 14.43 15.04
N ILE A 89 -11.21 14.15 15.21
CA ILE A 89 -12.26 14.63 14.31
C ILE A 89 -12.61 16.07 14.67
N GLU A 90 -12.17 17.03 13.85
CA GLU A 90 -12.64 18.42 13.91
C GLU A 90 -14.16 18.48 13.67
N LEU A 91 -14.87 19.20 14.53
CA LEU A 91 -16.31 19.34 14.42
C LEU A 91 -16.68 20.27 13.25
N TYR A 92 -17.63 19.82 12.44
CA TYR A 92 -18.24 20.62 11.38
C TYR A 92 -19.77 20.51 11.40
N GLN A 93 -20.42 21.45 10.70
CA GLN A 93 -21.88 21.51 10.62
C GLN A 93 -22.45 20.24 9.97
N GLY A 94 -23.37 19.58 10.68
CA GLY A 94 -24.09 18.41 10.17
C GLY A 94 -23.32 17.09 10.30
N LEU A 95 -22.18 17.06 11.02
CA LEU A 95 -21.42 15.83 11.25
C LEU A 95 -22.29 14.72 11.84
N VAL A 96 -22.16 13.50 11.32
CA VAL A 96 -22.86 12.31 11.84
C VAL A 96 -21.86 11.27 12.32
N ALA A 97 -22.02 10.81 13.56
CA ALA A 97 -21.19 9.76 14.14
C ALA A 97 -22.03 8.75 14.95
N THR A 98 -21.57 7.50 14.99
CA THR A 98 -22.15 6.45 15.85
C THR A 98 -21.06 5.67 16.59
N SER A 99 -21.39 5.18 17.78
CA SER A 99 -20.49 4.35 18.57
C SER A 99 -20.24 3.00 17.91
N VAL A 100 -19.01 2.50 18.03
CA VAL A 100 -18.70 1.10 17.72
C VAL A 100 -19.07 0.19 18.90
N ASN A 101 -19.27 -1.11 18.63
CA ASN A 101 -19.56 -2.16 19.63
C ASN A 101 -20.79 -1.92 20.53
N ALA A 102 -21.83 -1.26 20.03
CA ALA A 102 -23.06 -0.99 20.78
C ALA A 102 -24.29 -1.49 20.01
N GLN A 103 -24.96 -2.55 20.49
CA GLN A 103 -26.16 -3.10 19.84
C GLN A 103 -27.32 -3.38 20.81
N PRO A 104 -28.51 -2.77 20.63
CA PRO A 104 -28.85 -1.74 19.64
C PRO A 104 -28.39 -0.32 20.02
N SER A 105 -27.97 -0.10 21.27
CA SER A 105 -27.54 1.20 21.78
C SER A 105 -26.50 1.03 22.89
N LEU A 106 -25.82 2.11 23.27
CA LEU A 106 -24.86 2.10 24.37
C LEU A 106 -25.50 1.65 25.68
N GLU A 107 -26.67 2.16 26.04
CA GLU A 107 -27.33 1.89 27.31
C GLU A 107 -27.92 0.48 27.39
N HIS A 108 -28.41 -0.06 26.27
CA HIS A 108 -29.12 -1.35 26.19
C HIS A 108 -28.37 -2.41 25.39
N ASP A 109 -27.04 -2.45 25.49
CA ASP A 109 -26.22 -3.39 24.73
C ASP A 109 -26.43 -4.85 25.13
N LYS A 110 -26.83 -5.69 24.17
CA LYS A 110 -27.13 -7.12 24.40
C LYS A 110 -25.90 -7.93 24.83
N TYR A 111 -24.70 -7.51 24.42
CA TYR A 111 -23.45 -8.21 24.73
C TYR A 111 -22.84 -7.79 26.08
N ALA A 112 -23.42 -6.80 26.77
CA ALA A 112 -23.01 -6.41 28.12
C ALA A 112 -23.05 -7.57 29.14
N ILE A 113 -23.80 -8.65 28.85
CA ILE A 113 -23.79 -9.89 29.65
C ILE A 113 -22.40 -10.53 29.74
N ASN A 114 -21.53 -10.32 28.73
CA ASN A 114 -20.13 -10.77 28.71
C ASN A 114 -19.35 -10.30 29.93
N GLN A 115 -19.71 -9.15 30.52
CA GLN A 115 -19.09 -8.65 31.74
C GLN A 115 -19.24 -9.64 32.91
N LYS A 116 -20.42 -10.25 33.07
CA LYS A 116 -20.69 -11.25 34.12
C LYS A 116 -19.95 -12.56 33.89
N LEU A 117 -19.64 -12.88 32.62
CA LEU A 117 -18.91 -14.08 32.21
C LEU A 117 -17.41 -13.85 32.03
N SER A 118 -16.90 -12.64 32.32
CA SER A 118 -15.51 -12.24 32.04
C SER A 118 -14.45 -13.15 32.67
N ARG A 119 -14.75 -13.82 33.78
CA ARG A 119 -13.88 -14.83 34.42
C ARG A 119 -13.64 -16.07 33.55
N PHE A 120 -14.58 -16.42 32.67
CA PHE A 120 -14.47 -17.55 31.75
C PHE A 120 -13.82 -17.16 30.42
N MET A 121 -13.49 -15.89 30.22
CA MET A 121 -12.85 -15.38 29.01
C MET A 121 -11.46 -14.78 29.32
N PRO A 122 -10.50 -15.55 29.86
CA PRO A 122 -9.12 -15.09 30.01
C PRO A 122 -8.44 -14.83 28.65
N ALA A 123 -7.24 -14.26 28.66
CA ALA A 123 -6.37 -14.29 27.47
C ALA A 123 -6.18 -15.73 26.95
N GLY A 124 -6.10 -15.86 25.62
CA GLY A 124 -6.00 -17.15 24.93
C GLY A 124 -7.23 -18.07 24.99
N PHE A 125 -8.35 -17.66 25.61
CA PHE A 125 -9.57 -18.48 25.71
C PHE A 125 -10.06 -18.98 24.35
N TYR A 126 -10.04 -18.12 23.33
CA TYR A 126 -10.53 -18.45 22.00
C TYR A 126 -9.71 -19.57 21.33
N TYR A 127 -8.39 -19.57 21.49
CA TYR A 127 -7.52 -20.65 21.03
C TYR A 127 -7.84 -21.98 21.74
N LYS A 128 -8.10 -21.91 23.05
CA LYS A 128 -8.35 -23.08 23.90
C LYS A 128 -9.74 -23.69 23.69
N THR A 129 -10.72 -22.88 23.30
CA THR A 129 -12.13 -23.30 23.25
C THR A 129 -12.66 -23.53 21.83
N PHE A 130 -12.29 -22.70 20.85
CA PHE A 130 -12.92 -22.73 19.52
C PHE A 130 -12.09 -23.43 18.45
N MET A 131 -10.80 -23.69 18.67
CA MET A 131 -9.98 -24.45 17.69
C MET A 131 -10.29 -25.96 17.69
N TRP A 132 -11.11 -26.43 18.64
CA TRP A 132 -11.53 -27.82 18.74
C TRP A 132 -13.06 -27.92 18.89
N PRO A 133 -13.74 -28.84 18.17
CA PRO A 133 -13.20 -29.69 17.10
C PRO A 133 -12.95 -28.90 15.81
N ARG A 134 -11.90 -29.27 15.06
CA ARG A 134 -11.41 -28.52 13.88
C ARG A 134 -12.48 -28.30 12.79
N ASN A 135 -13.41 -29.23 12.64
CA ASN A 135 -14.52 -29.13 11.67
C ASN A 135 -15.54 -28.02 12.01
N MET A 136 -15.58 -27.57 13.26
CA MET A 136 -16.48 -26.50 13.71
C MET A 136 -15.84 -25.12 13.63
N TRP A 137 -14.52 -25.02 13.48
CA TRP A 137 -13.80 -23.76 13.37
C TRP A 137 -14.39 -22.81 12.31
N PRO A 138 -14.71 -23.24 11.06
CA PRO A 138 -15.28 -22.33 10.06
C PRO A 138 -16.57 -21.63 10.53
N LYS A 139 -17.41 -22.34 11.30
CA LYS A 139 -18.67 -21.79 11.86
C LYS A 139 -18.40 -20.85 13.02
N TYR A 140 -17.47 -21.20 13.91
CA TYR A 140 -17.07 -20.32 15.01
C TYR A 140 -16.40 -19.05 14.50
N GLU A 141 -15.54 -19.18 13.50
CA GLU A 141 -14.81 -18.08 12.88
C GLU A 141 -15.77 -17.04 12.29
N GLU A 142 -16.80 -17.46 11.56
CA GLU A 142 -17.80 -16.54 10.99
C GLU A 142 -18.49 -15.71 12.10
N LYS A 143 -18.98 -16.37 13.16
CA LYS A 143 -19.66 -15.70 14.28
C LYS A 143 -18.72 -14.83 15.12
N ILE A 144 -17.48 -15.27 15.31
CA ILE A 144 -16.46 -14.49 16.01
C ILE A 144 -16.09 -13.26 15.19
N ARG A 145 -15.90 -13.36 13.88
CA ARG A 145 -15.61 -12.22 13.00
C ARG A 145 -16.73 -11.18 13.01
N GLU A 146 -17.99 -11.64 12.99
CA GLU A 146 -19.17 -10.77 13.09
C GLU A 146 -19.21 -10.01 14.42
N ALA A 147 -18.81 -10.66 15.52
CA ALA A 147 -18.79 -10.07 16.86
C ALA A 147 -17.50 -9.29 17.19
N ALA A 148 -16.41 -9.52 16.46
CA ALA A 148 -15.07 -9.00 16.75
C ALA A 148 -14.64 -7.82 15.84
N GLY A 149 -15.55 -7.23 15.07
CA GLY A 149 -15.29 -5.98 14.36
C GLY A 149 -15.51 -4.76 15.26
N LEU A 150 -14.81 -3.65 15.01
CA LEU A 150 -15.10 -2.35 15.61
C LEU A 150 -16.13 -1.58 14.74
N GLY A 151 -15.65 -0.90 13.69
CA GLY A 151 -16.46 -0.23 12.66
C GLY A 151 -16.69 -1.09 11.42
N LYS A 152 -17.53 -0.60 10.50
CA LYS A 152 -17.90 -1.25 9.24
C LYS A 152 -17.32 -0.50 8.05
N ALA A 153 -16.66 -1.23 7.14
CA ALA A 153 -16.20 -0.70 5.88
C ALA A 153 -17.39 -0.30 4.98
N PRO A 154 -17.22 0.65 4.04
CA PRO A 154 -18.24 0.93 3.02
C PRO A 154 -18.52 -0.27 2.13
N ASP A 155 -19.80 -0.46 1.78
CA ASP A 155 -20.25 -1.44 0.77
C ASP A 155 -20.35 -0.84 -0.64
N VAL A 156 -20.03 0.45 -0.79
CA VAL A 156 -20.08 1.21 -2.04
C VAL A 156 -18.74 1.88 -2.30
N LEU A 157 -18.51 2.31 -3.55
CA LEU A 157 -17.27 3.01 -3.91
C LEU A 157 -17.13 4.31 -3.13
N ASP A 158 -15.91 4.56 -2.65
CA ASP A 158 -15.51 5.82 -2.03
C ASP A 158 -15.67 6.97 -3.04
N ALA A 159 -16.39 8.01 -2.64
CA ALA A 159 -16.64 9.18 -3.47
C ALA A 159 -15.54 10.25 -3.37
N ASP A 160 -14.60 10.11 -2.43
CA ASP A 160 -13.50 11.03 -2.24
C ASP A 160 -12.38 10.83 -3.26
N ARG A 161 -11.66 11.92 -3.55
CA ARG A 161 -10.47 11.91 -4.40
C ARG A 161 -9.21 12.00 -3.56
N TYR A 162 -8.16 11.28 -3.99
CA TYR A 162 -6.85 11.25 -3.34
C TYR A 162 -5.76 11.60 -4.36
N ASP A 163 -4.68 12.23 -3.90
CA ASP A 163 -3.54 12.60 -4.75
C ASP A 163 -2.21 12.36 -4.04
N LYS A 164 -1.10 12.45 -4.78
CA LYS A 164 0.27 12.28 -4.27
C LYS A 164 1.11 13.52 -4.61
N CYS A 165 2.00 13.90 -3.70
CA CYS A 165 2.98 14.98 -3.87
C CYS A 165 4.39 14.48 -3.53
N TYR A 166 5.38 14.89 -4.32
CA TYR A 166 6.79 14.52 -4.14
C TYR A 166 7.60 15.78 -3.90
N ALA A 167 8.26 15.88 -2.74
CA ALA A 167 8.95 17.11 -2.33
C ALA A 167 10.36 16.82 -1.81
N HIS A 168 11.23 17.82 -1.91
CA HIS A 168 12.56 17.82 -1.29
C HIS A 168 12.69 19.03 -0.37
N CYS A 169 13.40 18.87 0.74
CA CYS A 169 13.78 19.99 1.61
C CYS A 169 15.19 19.79 2.18
N ASP A 170 15.76 20.87 2.71
CA ASP A 170 17.03 20.82 3.39
C ASP A 170 16.84 20.34 4.83
N VAL A 171 15.81 20.85 5.52
CA VAL A 171 15.43 20.41 6.87
C VAL A 171 13.94 20.08 6.93
N LEU A 172 13.60 18.85 7.32
CA LEU A 172 12.23 18.47 7.68
C LEU A 172 12.09 18.49 9.20
N VAL A 173 11.11 19.22 9.72
CA VAL A 173 10.77 19.23 11.15
C VAL A 173 9.42 18.54 11.34
N VAL A 174 9.38 17.52 12.20
CA VAL A 174 8.16 16.76 12.50
C VAL A 174 7.69 17.05 13.92
N GLY A 175 6.52 17.67 14.03
CA GLY A 175 5.92 18.18 15.25
C GLY A 175 6.04 19.70 15.31
N GLY A 176 4.92 20.39 15.40
CA GLY A 176 4.75 21.85 15.50
C GLY A 176 4.60 22.37 16.93
N GLY A 177 5.08 21.61 17.92
CA GLY A 177 5.17 22.05 19.31
C GLY A 177 6.28 23.10 19.55
N PRO A 178 6.55 23.49 20.81
CA PRO A 178 7.55 24.51 21.13
C PRO A 178 8.94 24.20 20.55
N SER A 179 9.41 22.96 20.71
CA SER A 179 10.70 22.53 20.16
C SER A 179 10.70 22.52 18.63
N GLY A 180 9.62 22.07 18.00
CA GLY A 180 9.55 22.05 16.54
C GLY A 180 9.54 23.44 15.92
N LEU A 181 8.74 24.35 16.47
CA LEU A 181 8.70 25.76 16.06
C LEU A 181 10.07 26.43 16.22
N ALA A 182 10.73 26.23 17.35
CA ALA A 182 12.06 26.78 17.61
C ALA A 182 13.12 26.24 16.64
N ALA A 183 13.11 24.93 16.37
CA ALA A 183 14.03 24.30 15.43
C ALA A 183 13.77 24.72 13.98
N ALA A 184 12.51 24.76 13.55
CA ALA A 184 12.11 25.20 12.22
C ALA A 184 12.49 26.66 11.98
N HIS A 185 12.26 27.54 12.96
CA HIS A 185 12.64 28.94 12.89
C HIS A 185 14.16 29.12 12.79
N ALA A 186 14.93 28.42 13.63
CA ALA A 186 16.40 28.47 13.58
C ALA A 186 16.96 27.97 12.23
N ALA A 187 16.39 26.90 11.67
CA ALA A 187 16.80 26.39 10.37
C ALA A 187 16.41 27.32 9.21
N ALA A 188 15.18 27.84 9.22
CA ALA A 188 14.65 28.69 8.16
C ALA A 188 15.34 30.05 8.11
N THR A 189 15.62 30.66 9.26
CA THR A 189 16.36 31.93 9.34
C THR A 189 17.83 31.81 8.93
N ALA A 190 18.39 30.60 8.96
CA ALA A 190 19.69 30.30 8.36
C ALA A 190 19.65 30.21 6.82
N GLY A 191 18.46 30.24 6.21
CA GLY A 191 18.24 30.18 4.76
C GLY A 191 17.95 28.79 4.20
N ALA A 192 17.80 27.76 5.04
CA ALA A 192 17.49 26.41 4.59
C ALA A 192 16.03 26.31 4.09
N ARG A 193 15.76 25.45 3.10
CA ARG A 193 14.37 25.08 2.77
C ARG A 193 13.82 24.16 3.83
N VAL A 194 12.77 24.63 4.52
CA VAL A 194 12.18 23.93 5.67
C VAL A 194 10.78 23.46 5.33
N ILE A 195 10.48 22.20 5.64
CA ILE A 195 9.10 21.71 5.73
C ILE A 195 8.82 21.42 7.20
N LEU A 196 7.80 22.06 7.77
CA LEU A 196 7.30 21.80 9.13
C LEU A 196 5.99 21.04 9.05
N VAL A 197 5.93 19.86 9.65
CA VAL A 197 4.77 18.97 9.63
C VAL A 197 4.18 18.86 11.03
N ASP A 198 2.87 19.07 11.17
CA ASP A 198 2.15 18.84 12.42
C ASP A 198 0.77 18.22 12.15
N ASP A 199 0.39 17.24 12.96
CA ASP A 199 -0.86 16.51 12.79
C ASP A 199 -2.09 17.31 13.21
N GLN A 200 -1.91 18.37 14.00
CA GLN A 200 -3.00 19.19 14.50
C GLN A 200 -3.37 20.33 13.53
N ARG A 201 -4.54 20.91 13.78
CA ARG A 201 -5.09 22.05 13.02
C ARG A 201 -4.23 23.32 13.13
N GLU A 202 -3.64 23.54 14.30
CA GLU A 202 -2.93 24.75 14.70
C GLU A 202 -1.62 24.34 15.38
N LEU A 203 -0.57 25.12 15.16
CA LEU A 203 0.74 24.88 15.77
C LEU A 203 0.72 25.28 17.26
N GLY A 204 1.75 24.84 17.98
CA GLY A 204 1.95 25.12 19.40
C GLY A 204 2.02 23.86 20.27
N GLY A 205 1.48 22.73 19.79
CA GLY A 205 1.53 21.45 20.49
C GLY A 205 1.05 21.56 21.95
N SER A 206 1.89 21.15 22.91
CA SER A 206 1.55 21.19 24.34
C SER A 206 1.27 22.60 24.90
N LEU A 207 1.75 23.66 24.25
CA LEU A 207 1.47 25.04 24.66
C LEU A 207 -0.02 25.41 24.50
N LEU A 208 -0.76 24.70 23.66
CA LEU A 208 -2.20 24.88 23.47
C LEU A 208 -3.01 24.39 24.68
N SER A 209 -2.39 23.61 25.55
CA SER A 209 -3.03 22.93 26.69
C SER A 209 -2.58 23.45 28.04
N CYS A 210 -1.83 24.56 28.10
CA CYS A 210 -1.35 25.13 29.37
C CYS A 210 -1.22 26.67 29.31
N ARG A 211 -0.95 27.29 30.46
CA ARG A 211 -0.69 28.74 30.60
C ARG A 211 0.79 29.03 30.81
N ALA A 212 1.64 28.52 29.92
CA ALA A 212 3.08 28.80 29.97
C ALA A 212 3.39 30.25 29.56
N GLU A 213 4.52 30.76 30.03
CA GLU A 213 5.10 32.03 29.58
C GLU A 213 6.42 31.79 28.84
N ILE A 214 6.61 32.51 27.74
CA ILE A 214 7.84 32.54 26.95
C ILE A 214 8.18 34.02 26.70
N ASP A 215 9.43 34.41 26.96
CA ASP A 215 9.92 35.79 26.91
C ASP A 215 9.06 36.78 27.73
N GLY A 216 8.59 36.33 28.90
CA GLY A 216 7.76 37.12 29.81
C GLY A 216 6.34 37.41 29.31
N LYS A 217 5.88 36.71 28.26
CA LYS A 217 4.54 36.84 27.67
C LYS A 217 3.84 35.48 27.60
N PRO A 218 2.49 35.45 27.46
CA PRO A 218 1.78 34.20 27.23
C PRO A 218 2.36 33.44 26.03
N ALA A 219 2.68 32.15 26.21
CA ALA A 219 3.41 31.36 25.22
C ALA A 219 2.73 31.30 23.85
N LEU A 220 1.41 31.43 23.79
CA LEU A 220 0.66 31.43 22.53
C LEU A 220 0.91 32.69 21.69
N GLN A 221 1.25 33.83 22.30
CA GLN A 221 1.69 35.01 21.55
C GLN A 221 3.05 34.75 20.87
N TRP A 222 3.92 33.96 21.50
CA TRP A 222 5.17 33.52 20.89
C TRP A 222 4.91 32.55 19.72
N VAL A 223 3.99 31.59 19.87
CA VAL A 223 3.59 30.68 18.78
C VAL A 223 3.06 31.47 17.58
N GLU A 224 2.13 32.40 17.79
CA GLU A 224 1.55 33.25 16.74
C GLU A 224 2.62 34.08 16.02
N LYS A 225 3.58 34.65 16.78
CA LYS A 225 4.71 35.39 16.23
C LYS A 225 5.58 34.50 15.34
N ILE A 226 6.07 33.38 15.86
CA ILE A 226 7.00 32.49 15.14
C ILE A 226 6.31 31.88 13.90
N GLU A 227 5.06 31.47 14.01
CA GLU A 227 4.30 30.97 12.86
C GLU A 227 4.17 32.06 11.78
N ALA A 228 3.84 33.31 12.16
CA ALA A 228 3.75 34.43 11.23
C ALA A 228 5.10 34.76 10.57
N GLU A 229 6.22 34.63 11.30
CA GLU A 229 7.57 34.79 10.76
C GLU A 229 7.91 33.68 9.77
N LEU A 230 7.67 32.42 10.13
CA LEU A 230 7.88 31.27 9.25
C LEU A 230 7.07 31.37 7.95
N ARG A 231 5.79 31.76 8.02
CA ARG A 231 4.92 31.91 6.83
C ARG A 231 5.37 33.00 5.86
N LYS A 232 6.17 33.97 6.31
CA LYS A 232 6.72 35.03 5.45
C LYS A 232 7.96 34.60 4.69
N LEU A 233 8.59 33.49 5.08
CA LEU A 233 9.80 32.99 4.43
C LEU A 233 9.41 32.11 3.21
N PRO A 234 9.91 32.42 2.00
CA PRO A 234 9.47 31.75 0.77
C PRO A 234 9.89 30.28 0.71
N ASP A 235 10.96 29.92 1.40
CA ASP A 235 11.53 28.57 1.45
C ASP A 235 10.97 27.71 2.61
N VAL A 236 9.88 28.17 3.25
CA VAL A 236 9.21 27.45 4.33
C VAL A 236 7.83 26.96 3.90
N THR A 237 7.60 25.66 4.00
CA THR A 237 6.27 25.05 3.86
C THR A 237 5.77 24.55 5.21
N ILE A 238 4.61 25.02 5.66
CA ILE A 238 3.95 24.52 6.87
C ILE A 238 2.79 23.61 6.47
N LEU A 239 2.86 22.35 6.87
CA LEU A 239 1.85 21.33 6.68
C LEU A 239 1.14 21.05 8.02
N SER A 240 0.06 21.79 8.30
CA SER A 240 -0.88 21.47 9.39
C SER A 240 -1.82 20.33 8.98
N ARG A 241 -2.54 19.72 9.94
CA ARG A 241 -3.44 18.57 9.68
C ARG A 241 -2.73 17.43 8.94
N SER A 242 -1.44 17.27 9.22
CA SER A 242 -0.54 16.45 8.44
C SER A 242 0.25 15.51 9.35
N THR A 243 0.00 14.21 9.25
CA THR A 243 0.74 13.24 10.07
C THR A 243 1.89 12.66 9.28
N ALA A 244 3.12 12.91 9.74
CA ALA A 244 4.27 12.11 9.33
C ALA A 244 4.12 10.70 9.90
N PHE A 245 3.83 9.72 9.04
CA PHE A 245 3.42 8.39 9.47
C PHE A 245 4.47 7.31 9.22
N GLY A 246 5.44 7.57 8.34
CA GLY A 246 6.47 6.62 7.94
C GLY A 246 7.83 7.30 7.73
N TYR A 247 8.90 6.68 8.20
CA TYR A 247 10.29 7.07 7.93
C TYR A 247 10.99 5.89 7.24
N GLN A 248 11.42 6.06 5.98
CA GLN A 248 12.18 5.07 5.20
C GLN A 248 13.62 5.54 4.90
N ASP A 249 14.39 4.70 4.23
CA ASP A 249 15.80 4.93 3.92
C ASP A 249 16.07 6.25 3.20
N HIS A 250 17.27 6.79 3.45
CA HIS A 250 17.79 8.04 2.90
C HIS A 250 16.88 9.25 3.21
N ASN A 251 16.35 9.35 4.42
CA ASN A 251 15.50 10.45 4.87
C ASN A 251 14.26 10.66 3.98
N LEU A 252 13.63 9.56 3.54
CA LEU A 252 12.27 9.63 2.97
C LEU A 252 11.27 9.59 4.12
N VAL A 253 10.48 10.65 4.27
CA VAL A 253 9.38 10.67 5.24
C VAL A 253 8.07 10.79 4.48
N THR A 254 7.13 9.89 4.79
CA THR A 254 5.78 9.90 4.23
C THR A 254 4.83 10.62 5.18
N VAL A 255 4.06 11.57 4.62
CA VAL A 255 3.12 12.40 5.38
C VAL A 255 1.75 12.34 4.72
N THR A 256 0.70 12.16 5.52
CA THR A 256 -0.68 12.27 5.05
C THR A 256 -1.23 13.61 5.49
N GLN A 257 -1.54 14.49 4.54
CA GLN A 257 -2.20 15.77 4.79
C GLN A 257 -3.70 15.66 4.53
N ARG A 258 -4.52 15.99 5.53
CA ARG A 258 -5.98 16.02 5.41
C ARG A 258 -6.42 17.40 4.97
N LEU A 259 -6.97 17.50 3.77
CA LEU A 259 -7.30 18.78 3.12
C LEU A 259 -8.76 19.18 3.30
N THR A 260 -9.69 18.22 3.25
CA THR A 260 -11.14 18.55 3.28
C THR A 260 -11.94 17.78 4.33
N GLU A 261 -11.32 16.89 5.11
CA GLU A 261 -12.04 16.09 6.12
C GLU A 261 -12.76 16.93 7.18
N HIS A 262 -12.19 18.08 7.54
CA HIS A 262 -12.75 19.04 8.49
C HIS A 262 -13.93 19.85 7.92
N LEU A 263 -14.28 19.65 6.65
CA LEU A 263 -15.41 20.28 5.99
C LEU A 263 -16.63 19.34 5.97
N PRO A 264 -17.85 19.88 6.07
CA PRO A 264 -19.08 19.16 5.78
C PRO A 264 -19.01 18.45 4.42
N VAL A 265 -19.52 17.21 4.37
CA VAL A 265 -19.50 16.35 3.17
C VAL A 265 -19.99 17.09 1.93
N SER A 266 -21.05 17.88 2.04
CA SER A 266 -21.63 18.66 0.92
C SER A 266 -20.71 19.76 0.36
N MET A 267 -19.67 20.15 1.10
CA MET A 267 -18.71 21.18 0.69
C MET A 267 -17.35 20.60 0.28
N ARG A 268 -17.14 19.28 0.44
CA ARG A 268 -15.88 18.64 0.02
C ARG A 268 -15.77 18.68 -1.50
N LYS A 269 -14.66 19.23 -1.98
CA LYS A 269 -14.31 19.30 -3.41
C LYS A 269 -12.82 19.05 -3.56
N GLY A 270 -12.42 18.41 -4.66
CA GLY A 270 -11.02 18.11 -4.93
C GLY A 270 -10.48 17.00 -4.03
N THR A 271 -9.20 17.10 -3.67
CA THR A 271 -8.46 16.09 -2.91
C THR A 271 -8.86 16.08 -1.44
N ARG A 272 -9.29 14.94 -0.91
CA ARG A 272 -9.55 14.73 0.52
C ARG A 272 -8.27 14.60 1.32
N GLU A 273 -7.39 13.70 0.91
CA GLU A 273 -6.07 13.48 1.51
C GLU A 273 -4.97 13.51 0.44
N LEU A 274 -3.84 14.15 0.78
CA LEU A 274 -2.65 14.23 -0.06
C LEU A 274 -1.52 13.43 0.59
N LEU A 275 -0.98 12.43 -0.13
CA LEU A 275 0.22 11.70 0.27
C LEU A 275 1.47 12.47 -0.14
N TRP A 276 2.19 13.01 0.82
CA TRP A 276 3.52 13.57 0.58
C TRP A 276 4.60 12.51 0.75
N LYS A 277 5.53 12.48 -0.20
CA LYS A 277 6.81 11.77 -0.09
C LYS A 277 7.92 12.81 -0.04
N VAL A 278 8.41 13.09 1.17
CA VAL A 278 9.37 14.17 1.43
C VAL A 278 10.77 13.58 1.59
N ARG A 279 11.69 13.97 0.71
CA ARG A 279 13.12 13.63 0.81
C ARG A 279 13.87 14.79 1.46
N ALA A 280 14.40 14.60 2.66
CA ALA A 280 15.08 15.65 3.41
C ALA A 280 16.59 15.42 3.53
N LYS A 281 17.42 16.48 3.51
CA LYS A 281 18.85 16.32 3.86
C LYS A 281 19.03 16.03 5.35
N ARG A 282 18.26 16.71 6.20
CA ARG A 282 18.21 16.50 7.66
C ARG A 282 16.77 16.40 8.14
N VAL A 283 16.53 15.60 9.17
CA VAL A 283 15.22 15.46 9.82
C VAL A 283 15.34 15.83 11.30
N ILE A 284 14.40 16.61 11.83
CA ILE A 284 14.29 16.92 13.25
C ILE A 284 12.96 16.33 13.76
N LEU A 285 13.05 15.42 14.73
CA LEU A 285 11.91 14.78 15.36
C LEU A 285 11.56 15.53 16.66
N ALA A 286 10.55 16.39 16.59
CA ALA A 286 9.98 17.13 17.71
C ALA A 286 8.59 16.58 18.09
N THR A 287 8.43 15.26 18.02
CA THR A 287 7.15 14.52 18.12
C THR A 287 6.54 14.45 19.52
N GLY A 288 7.17 15.07 20.52
CA GLY A 288 6.65 15.12 21.89
C GLY A 288 6.72 13.79 22.65
N ALA A 289 5.87 13.68 23.69
CA ALA A 289 5.73 12.49 24.52
C ALA A 289 4.25 12.28 24.89
N HIS A 290 3.77 11.04 24.88
CA HIS A 290 2.43 10.71 25.37
C HIS A 290 2.47 10.52 26.89
N GLU A 291 1.44 10.99 27.59
CA GLU A 291 1.25 10.69 29.00
C GLU A 291 0.79 9.22 29.18
N ARG A 292 1.23 8.57 30.26
CA ARG A 292 0.89 7.18 30.57
C ARG A 292 -0.23 7.09 31.61
N PRO A 293 -1.12 6.09 31.49
CA PRO A 293 -2.08 5.76 32.53
C PRO A 293 -1.40 5.05 33.72
N ILE A 294 -2.11 4.98 34.84
CA ILE A 294 -1.76 4.10 35.98
C ILE A 294 -2.67 2.87 35.94
N VAL A 295 -2.13 1.69 36.23
CA VAL A 295 -2.87 0.42 36.22
C VAL A 295 -3.46 0.13 37.60
N PHE A 296 -4.75 0.38 37.77
CA PHE A 296 -5.51 0.17 39.01
C PHE A 296 -6.92 -0.39 38.73
N GLY A 297 -7.66 -0.78 39.77
CA GLY A 297 -8.96 -1.45 39.63
C GLY A 297 -10.01 -0.57 38.94
N ASN A 298 -10.67 -1.11 37.92
CA ASN A 298 -11.67 -0.42 37.09
C ASN A 298 -11.20 0.93 36.54
N ASN A 299 -9.93 1.04 36.17
CA ASN A 299 -9.35 2.23 35.54
C ASN A 299 -9.91 2.54 34.14
N ASP A 300 -10.86 1.75 33.63
CA ASP A 300 -11.49 1.90 32.32
C ASP A 300 -12.86 2.60 32.34
N LEU A 301 -13.38 2.94 33.53
CA LEU A 301 -14.70 3.55 33.67
C LEU A 301 -14.77 4.92 32.97
N PRO A 302 -15.94 5.29 32.41
CA PRO A 302 -16.13 6.64 31.88
C PRO A 302 -15.89 7.69 32.97
N GLY A 303 -15.15 8.75 32.63
CA GLY A 303 -14.68 9.74 33.60
C GLY A 303 -13.35 9.40 34.27
N VAL A 304 -12.66 8.32 33.87
CA VAL A 304 -11.23 8.13 34.15
C VAL A 304 -10.44 8.59 32.92
N MET A 305 -9.59 9.61 33.07
CA MET A 305 -8.90 10.30 31.98
C MET A 305 -7.43 10.53 32.34
N LEU A 306 -6.57 10.75 31.34
CA LEU A 306 -5.22 11.25 31.57
C LEU A 306 -5.27 12.70 32.07
N ALA A 307 -4.38 13.06 32.99
CA ALA A 307 -4.36 14.39 33.59
C ALA A 307 -4.10 15.51 32.57
N GLY A 308 -3.13 15.33 31.68
CA GLY A 308 -2.83 16.26 30.59
C GLY A 308 -3.97 16.39 29.57
N ALA A 309 -4.75 15.33 29.35
CA ALA A 309 -5.96 15.41 28.53
C ALA A 309 -7.03 16.28 29.19
N VAL A 310 -7.22 16.16 30.51
CA VAL A 310 -8.12 17.04 31.27
C VAL A 310 -7.70 18.50 31.16
N SER A 311 -6.40 18.82 31.34
CA SER A 311 -5.89 20.18 31.12
C SER A 311 -6.13 20.67 29.69
N THR A 312 -5.99 19.79 28.69
CA THR A 312 -6.30 20.10 27.29
C THR A 312 -7.77 20.46 27.10
N TYR A 313 -8.71 19.68 27.66
CA TYR A 313 -10.14 20.02 27.61
C TYR A 313 -10.47 21.34 28.27
N VAL A 314 -9.85 21.64 29.41
CA VAL A 314 -10.04 22.92 30.13
C VAL A 314 -9.51 24.10 29.32
N HIS A 315 -8.24 24.08 28.90
CA HIS A 315 -7.59 25.24 28.29
C HIS A 315 -7.90 25.38 26.80
N ARG A 316 -7.86 24.28 26.04
CA ARG A 316 -8.04 24.31 24.58
C ARG A 316 -9.50 24.31 24.16
N TYR A 317 -10.38 23.64 24.89
CA TYR A 317 -11.79 23.53 24.48
C TYR A 317 -12.76 24.24 25.41
N GLY A 318 -12.29 24.77 26.55
CA GLY A 318 -13.15 25.43 27.53
C GLY A 318 -14.17 24.47 28.11
N VAL A 319 -13.82 23.20 28.31
CA VAL A 319 -14.69 22.15 28.83
C VAL A 319 -14.16 21.70 30.18
N LEU A 320 -15.05 21.58 31.18
CA LEU A 320 -14.73 21.07 32.51
C LEU A 320 -15.25 19.64 32.63
N PRO A 321 -14.40 18.60 32.47
CA PRO A 321 -14.88 17.21 32.39
C PRO A 321 -15.52 16.70 33.70
N GLY A 322 -15.20 17.30 34.84
CA GLY A 322 -15.78 16.95 36.14
C GLY A 322 -15.62 18.05 37.18
N ARG A 323 -16.44 18.01 38.24
CA ARG A 323 -16.51 19.06 39.27
C ARG A 323 -16.02 18.59 40.63
N ASN A 324 -16.02 17.29 40.89
CA ASN A 324 -15.47 16.70 42.10
C ASN A 324 -14.43 15.65 41.69
N VAL A 325 -13.16 16.07 41.69
CA VAL A 325 -12.09 15.42 40.96
C VAL A 325 -11.08 14.80 41.90
N VAL A 326 -10.69 13.56 41.60
CA VAL A 326 -9.49 12.95 42.16
C VAL A 326 -8.38 12.97 41.11
N VAL A 327 -7.27 13.62 41.43
CA VAL A 327 -6.05 13.56 40.61
C VAL A 327 -5.16 12.47 41.19
N PHE A 328 -4.89 11.40 40.43
CA PHE A 328 -4.07 10.27 40.88
C PHE A 328 -2.71 10.28 40.17
N THR A 329 -1.62 10.43 40.92
CA THR A 329 -0.30 10.64 40.31
C THR A 329 0.86 10.00 41.07
N ASN A 330 1.98 9.90 40.38
CA ASN A 330 3.29 9.52 40.88
C ASN A 330 4.38 10.55 40.52
N ASN A 331 3.99 11.75 40.05
CA ASN A 331 4.88 12.78 39.51
C ASN A 331 4.29 14.19 39.70
N ASP A 332 5.12 15.22 39.52
CA ASP A 332 4.71 16.60 39.78
C ASP A 332 3.80 17.20 38.71
N ARG A 333 3.81 16.68 37.49
CA ARG A 333 3.08 17.30 36.36
C ARG A 333 1.58 17.25 36.51
N ALA A 334 1.03 16.22 37.16
CA ALA A 334 -0.41 16.14 37.43
C ALA A 334 -0.92 17.24 38.37
N TYR A 335 -0.04 17.85 39.18
CA TYR A 335 -0.42 18.99 40.01
C TYR A 335 -0.76 20.22 39.18
N GLN A 336 -0.24 20.35 37.95
CA GLN A 336 -0.68 21.39 37.03
C GLN A 336 -2.17 21.20 36.70
N THR A 337 -2.60 19.98 36.39
CA THR A 337 -4.03 19.66 36.16
C THR A 337 -4.88 19.93 37.39
N ALA A 338 -4.37 19.62 38.59
CA ALA A 338 -5.07 19.95 39.84
C ALA A 338 -5.30 21.46 40.00
N LEU A 339 -4.29 22.26 39.69
CA LEU A 339 -4.35 23.72 39.72
C LEU A 339 -5.31 24.26 38.64
N ASP A 340 -5.26 23.71 37.42
CA ASP A 340 -6.12 24.10 36.30
C ASP A 340 -7.60 23.88 36.64
N LEU A 341 -7.93 22.72 37.21
CA LEU A 341 -9.29 22.37 37.65
C LEU A 341 -9.75 23.25 38.80
N LYS A 342 -8.88 23.47 39.80
CA LYS A 342 -9.17 24.34 40.95
C LYS A 342 -9.47 25.78 40.51
N ALA A 343 -8.71 26.31 39.54
CA ALA A 343 -8.93 27.64 38.97
C ALA A 343 -10.30 27.78 38.28
N CYS A 344 -10.87 26.67 37.81
CA CYS A 344 -12.22 26.61 37.23
C CYS A 344 -13.32 26.29 38.26
N GLY A 345 -12.99 26.28 39.56
CA GLY A 345 -13.94 26.06 40.64
C GLY A 345 -14.26 24.60 40.94
N ALA A 346 -13.51 23.64 40.39
CA ALA A 346 -13.67 22.22 40.76
C ALA A 346 -13.15 21.95 42.18
N LYS A 347 -13.78 21.02 42.88
CA LYS A 347 -13.26 20.44 44.12
C LYS A 347 -12.24 19.38 43.75
N VAL A 348 -10.99 19.54 44.20
CA VAL A 348 -9.88 18.68 43.79
C VAL A 348 -9.19 18.07 45.01
N THR A 349 -9.00 16.75 44.97
CA THR A 349 -8.14 16.00 45.88
C THR A 349 -7.04 15.32 45.07
N VAL A 350 -5.79 15.54 45.43
CA VAL A 350 -4.64 14.84 44.84
C VAL A 350 -4.31 13.62 45.70
N VAL A 351 -4.23 12.45 45.07
CA VAL A 351 -3.70 11.22 45.65
C VAL A 351 -2.35 10.98 44.99
N ASP A 352 -1.28 11.09 45.77
CA ASP A 352 0.10 10.97 45.30
C ASP A 352 0.76 9.75 45.94
N SER A 353 1.28 8.85 45.12
CA SER A 353 1.95 7.64 45.61
C SER A 353 3.22 7.97 46.39
N ARG A 354 3.83 9.13 46.14
CA ARG A 354 5.08 9.53 46.79
C ARG A 354 4.83 9.96 48.23
N ALA A 355 5.72 9.54 49.12
CA ALA A 355 5.65 9.88 50.55
C ALA A 355 5.76 11.40 50.80
N SER A 356 6.51 12.11 49.96
CA SER A 356 6.56 13.58 49.96
C SER A 356 6.77 14.10 48.54
N SER A 357 6.19 15.27 48.26
CA SER A 357 6.25 15.95 46.97
C SER A 357 6.58 17.42 47.24
N ASN A 358 7.84 17.80 46.95
CA ASN A 358 8.43 19.09 47.33
C ASN A 358 8.73 19.99 46.12
N GLY A 359 8.39 19.58 44.90
CA GLY A 359 8.59 20.42 43.72
C GLY A 359 7.66 21.63 43.67
N ALA A 360 7.88 22.47 42.66
CA ALA A 360 7.21 23.76 42.53
C ALA A 360 5.68 23.64 42.40
N LEU A 361 5.19 22.66 41.63
CA LEU A 361 3.76 22.43 41.39
C LEU A 361 3.03 21.88 42.63
N PRO A 362 3.53 20.83 43.33
CA PRO A 362 2.97 20.41 44.62
C PRO A 362 2.90 21.54 45.65
N ALA A 363 3.94 22.37 45.76
CA ALA A 363 3.96 23.50 46.67
C ALA A 363 2.89 24.55 46.29
N ALA A 364 2.71 24.85 45.01
CA ALA A 364 1.67 25.75 44.53
C ALA A 364 0.27 25.21 44.81
N ALA A 365 0.02 23.91 44.60
CA ALA A 365 -1.27 23.28 44.89
C ALA A 365 -1.63 23.36 46.38
N LYS A 366 -0.66 23.11 47.27
CA LYS A 366 -0.85 23.28 48.73
C LYS A 366 -1.21 24.72 49.09
N ARG A 367 -0.51 25.72 48.52
CA ARG A 367 -0.81 27.15 48.73
C ARG A 367 -2.22 27.55 48.25
N GLN A 368 -2.71 26.92 47.19
CA GLN A 368 -4.06 27.14 46.65
C GLN A 368 -5.15 26.31 47.37
N GLY A 369 -4.83 25.65 48.48
CA GLY A 369 -5.77 24.89 49.29
C GLY A 369 -6.29 23.62 48.58
N VAL A 370 -5.47 22.99 47.74
CA VAL A 370 -5.77 21.66 47.20
C VAL A 370 -5.45 20.61 48.25
N THR A 371 -6.39 19.70 48.53
CA THR A 371 -6.18 18.60 49.46
C THR A 371 -5.21 17.59 48.84
N VAL A 372 -4.13 17.23 49.55
CA VAL A 372 -3.12 16.27 49.07
C VAL A 372 -3.02 15.11 50.05
N MET A 373 -3.20 13.89 49.53
CA MET A 373 -2.96 12.63 50.23
C MET A 373 -1.65 12.02 49.71
N SER A 374 -0.54 12.30 50.39
CA SER A 374 0.78 11.72 50.08
C SER A 374 0.91 10.30 50.62
N GLY A 375 1.75 9.47 49.99
CA GLY A 375 1.93 8.07 50.34
C GLY A 375 0.62 7.29 50.21
N ALA A 376 -0.15 7.55 49.17
CA ALA A 376 -1.46 6.95 48.96
C ALA A 376 -1.70 6.58 47.49
N VAL A 377 -2.51 5.56 47.25
CA VAL A 377 -2.87 5.10 45.90
C VAL A 377 -4.36 4.87 45.77
N VAL A 378 -4.90 5.12 44.57
CA VAL A 378 -6.24 4.68 44.22
C VAL A 378 -6.20 3.20 43.88
N THR A 379 -6.90 2.38 44.66
CA THR A 379 -6.92 0.91 44.47
C THR A 379 -7.99 0.47 43.48
N ALA A 380 -9.16 1.11 43.53
CA ALA A 380 -10.25 0.85 42.59
C ALA A 380 -11.17 2.06 42.39
N ALA A 381 -11.65 2.26 41.17
CA ALA A 381 -12.79 3.11 40.87
C ALA A 381 -14.11 2.33 40.90
N SER A 382 -15.20 3.02 41.25
CA SER A 382 -16.55 2.49 41.28
C SER A 382 -17.51 3.41 40.52
N GLY A 383 -18.48 2.82 39.83
CA GLY A 383 -19.45 3.53 39.02
C GLY A 383 -20.19 2.61 38.06
N LYS A 384 -21.35 3.04 37.55
CA LYS A 384 -22.13 2.29 36.55
C LYS A 384 -21.85 2.78 35.13
N TRP A 385 -22.18 4.05 34.87
CA TRP A 385 -22.02 4.70 33.54
C TRP A 385 -20.97 5.80 33.53
N ARG A 386 -20.48 6.15 34.71
CA ARG A 386 -19.45 7.14 34.99
C ARG A 386 -18.88 6.82 36.37
N VAL A 387 -17.61 7.15 36.61
CA VAL A 387 -17.04 7.08 37.94
C VAL A 387 -17.87 7.91 38.93
N SER A 388 -18.15 7.34 40.10
CA SER A 388 -18.87 7.98 41.20
C SER A 388 -18.05 8.04 42.48
N SER A 389 -17.07 7.15 42.62
CA SER A 389 -16.15 7.14 43.75
C SER A 389 -14.87 6.36 43.44
N VAL A 390 -13.84 6.58 44.26
CA VAL A 390 -12.61 5.78 44.29
C VAL A 390 -12.28 5.35 45.71
N ASP A 391 -11.68 4.17 45.83
CA ASP A 391 -11.09 3.68 47.07
C ASP A 391 -9.61 4.05 47.13
N VAL A 392 -9.20 4.64 48.26
CA VAL A 392 -7.82 5.07 48.51
C VAL A 392 -7.21 4.22 49.61
N ALA A 393 -5.99 3.74 49.41
CA ALA A 393 -5.21 3.00 50.40
C ALA A 393 -3.87 3.67 50.65
N SER A 394 -3.27 3.35 51.80
CA SER A 394 -1.89 3.74 52.10
C SER A 394 -0.91 3.09 51.12
N TYR A 395 0.19 3.76 50.84
CA TYR A 395 1.24 3.27 49.96
C TYR A 395 2.61 3.67 50.50
N SER A 396 3.45 2.66 50.75
CA SER A 396 4.81 2.86 51.27
C SER A 396 5.71 1.73 50.78
N ASN A 397 6.99 2.03 50.54
CA ASN A 397 7.99 1.05 50.14
C ASN A 397 7.58 0.15 48.94
N GLY A 398 6.86 0.73 47.97
CA GLY A 398 6.40 -0.01 46.79
C GLY A 398 5.15 -0.87 47.01
N GLN A 399 4.57 -0.88 48.22
CA GLN A 399 3.48 -1.76 48.60
C GLN A 399 2.21 -0.99 48.96
N THR A 400 1.06 -1.52 48.53
CA THR A 400 -0.27 -1.05 48.92
C THR A 400 -0.63 -1.61 50.29
N GLY A 401 -0.90 -0.73 51.26
CA GLY A 401 -1.34 -1.06 52.61
C GLY A 401 -2.86 -1.07 52.77
N GLY A 402 -3.33 -0.80 53.99
CA GLY A 402 -4.76 -0.79 54.32
C GLY A 402 -5.54 0.36 53.65
N LYS A 403 -6.85 0.12 53.44
CA LYS A 403 -7.80 1.13 52.96
C LYS A 403 -7.85 2.32 53.93
N LEU A 404 -7.69 3.53 53.40
CA LEU A 404 -7.77 4.79 54.14
C LEU A 404 -9.20 5.32 54.13
N GLN A 405 -9.77 5.54 52.94
CA GLN A 405 -11.12 6.08 52.76
C GLN A 405 -11.65 5.84 51.34
N SER A 406 -12.96 6.03 51.16
CA SER A 406 -13.59 6.14 49.84
C SER A 406 -13.90 7.61 49.55
N LEU A 407 -13.46 8.12 48.40
CA LEU A 407 -13.71 9.49 47.95
C LEU A 407 -14.78 9.50 46.87
N ALA A 408 -15.87 10.24 47.08
CA ALA A 408 -16.81 10.53 46.00
C ALA A 408 -16.13 11.41 44.94
N CYS A 409 -16.31 11.08 43.67
CA CYS A 409 -15.77 11.85 42.55
C CYS A 409 -16.56 11.58 41.26
N ASP A 410 -16.54 12.52 40.33
CA ASP A 410 -17.13 12.39 38.99
C ASP A 410 -16.05 12.37 37.88
N LEU A 411 -14.78 12.55 38.25
CA LEU A 411 -13.61 12.48 37.38
C LEU A 411 -12.40 11.95 38.16
N VAL A 412 -11.66 11.05 37.53
CA VAL A 412 -10.32 10.64 37.96
C VAL A 412 -9.33 11.05 36.88
N ALA A 413 -8.45 12.00 37.20
CA ALA A 413 -7.38 12.45 36.32
C ALA A 413 -6.08 11.75 36.71
N MET A 414 -5.62 10.77 35.92
CA MET A 414 -4.45 9.96 36.24
C MET A 414 -3.19 10.37 35.47
N SER A 415 -2.02 10.21 36.08
CA SER A 415 -0.74 10.47 35.43
C SER A 415 0.35 9.52 35.96
N GLY A 416 0.82 8.61 35.10
CA GLY A 416 1.89 7.64 35.37
C GLY A 416 3.25 8.02 34.77
N GLY A 417 3.45 9.29 34.42
CA GLY A 417 4.62 9.79 33.70
C GLY A 417 4.44 9.80 32.19
N PHE A 418 5.54 9.93 31.45
CA PHE A 418 5.52 10.21 30.00
C PHE A 418 6.38 9.22 29.21
N SER A 419 5.96 8.95 27.97
CA SER A 419 6.66 8.12 26.99
C SER A 419 7.00 8.97 25.77
N PRO A 420 8.28 9.26 25.50
CA PRO A 420 8.69 9.91 24.25
C PRO A 420 8.12 9.21 23.00
N VAL A 421 7.69 9.98 22.01
CA VAL A 421 7.11 9.44 20.76
C VAL A 421 8.24 9.03 19.81
N LEU A 422 8.83 7.85 20.05
CA LEU A 422 10.01 7.34 19.34
C LEU A 422 9.71 6.63 17.99
N HIS A 423 8.47 6.65 17.53
CA HIS A 423 8.01 5.83 16.41
C HIS A 423 8.83 6.09 15.13
N LEU A 424 8.98 7.36 14.72
CA LEU A 424 9.74 7.72 13.53
C LEU A 424 11.25 7.52 13.72
N PHE A 425 11.78 7.78 14.93
CA PHE A 425 13.18 7.49 15.28
C PHE A 425 13.48 6.00 15.07
N ALA A 426 12.62 5.12 15.60
CA ALA A 426 12.79 3.67 15.46
C ALA A 426 12.61 3.19 14.01
N GLN A 427 11.66 3.76 13.26
CA GLN A 427 11.47 3.46 11.84
C GLN A 427 12.68 3.87 10.98
N SER A 428 13.41 4.92 11.37
CA SER A 428 14.66 5.32 10.72
C SER A 428 15.81 4.30 10.90
N GLY A 429 15.62 3.29 11.75
CA GLY A 429 16.62 2.29 12.13
C GLY A 429 17.21 2.49 13.53
N GLY A 430 16.87 3.60 14.21
CA GLY A 430 17.32 3.90 15.57
C GLY A 430 16.83 2.89 16.61
N LYS A 431 17.65 2.62 17.63
CA LYS A 431 17.27 1.76 18.76
C LYS A 431 17.02 2.61 20.00
N ALA A 432 15.88 2.40 20.64
CA ALA A 432 15.54 3.09 21.88
C ALA A 432 16.36 2.55 23.06
N CYS A 433 16.71 3.41 24.02
CA CYS A 433 17.41 3.04 25.24
C CYS A 433 16.57 3.36 26.48
N TRP A 434 16.49 2.45 27.44
CA TRP A 434 15.77 2.69 28.68
C TRP A 434 16.54 3.64 29.60
N ASN A 435 15.82 4.52 30.29
CA ASN A 435 16.35 5.42 31.30
C ASN A 435 15.54 5.26 32.60
N ASP A 436 16.19 4.78 33.66
CA ASP A 436 15.53 4.50 34.95
C ASP A 436 15.07 5.76 35.68
N GLU A 437 15.84 6.85 35.64
CA GLU A 437 15.52 8.11 36.30
C GLU A 437 14.23 8.73 35.76
N LYS A 438 14.06 8.71 34.43
CA LYS A 438 12.87 9.19 33.73
C LYS A 438 11.81 8.11 33.54
N ALA A 439 12.12 6.87 33.94
CA ALA A 439 11.30 5.67 33.77
C ALA A 439 10.69 5.55 32.36
N CYS A 440 11.46 5.76 31.30
CA CYS A 440 10.98 5.69 29.91
C CYS A 440 12.07 5.31 28.92
N PHE A 441 11.68 4.97 27.70
CA PHE A 441 12.60 4.81 26.58
C PHE A 441 12.93 6.16 25.96
N LEU A 442 14.21 6.39 25.67
CA LEU A 442 14.79 7.56 25.01
C LEU A 442 15.34 7.16 23.63
N PRO A 443 15.52 8.11 22.69
CA PRO A 443 16.22 7.82 21.44
C PRO A 443 17.70 7.51 21.74
N GLY A 444 18.20 6.41 21.19
CA GLY A 444 19.62 6.05 21.24
C GLY A 444 20.43 6.74 20.13
N LYS A 445 21.42 6.03 19.58
CA LYS A 445 22.23 6.54 18.47
C LYS A 445 21.42 6.60 17.17
N PRO A 446 21.38 7.74 16.45
CA PRO A 446 20.74 7.84 15.13
C PRO A 446 21.47 6.99 14.09
N VAL A 447 20.71 6.36 13.18
CA VAL A 447 21.25 5.59 12.04
C VAL A 447 21.24 6.41 10.75
N GLN A 448 20.26 7.29 10.62
CA GLN A 448 20.16 8.25 9.52
C GLN A 448 20.43 9.67 10.04
N PRO A 449 20.65 10.67 9.16
CA PRO A 449 20.90 12.02 9.61
C PRO A 449 19.63 12.72 10.12
N GLU A 450 19.29 12.39 11.36
CA GLU A 450 18.17 12.97 12.11
C GLU A 450 18.59 13.36 13.54
N ALA A 451 17.78 14.19 14.17
CA ALA A 451 17.90 14.53 15.58
C ALA A 451 16.53 14.60 16.25
N SER A 452 16.39 13.90 17.38
CA SER A 452 15.22 14.05 18.26
C SER A 452 15.42 15.20 19.25
N VAL A 453 14.38 16.02 19.47
CA VAL A 453 14.44 17.21 20.36
C VAL A 453 13.22 17.33 21.27
N GLY A 454 13.36 18.08 22.36
CA GLY A 454 12.30 18.29 23.34
C GLY A 454 11.87 17.00 24.02
N ALA A 455 10.56 16.85 24.26
CA ALA A 455 10.04 15.67 24.96
C ALA A 455 10.25 14.35 24.16
N ALA A 456 10.44 14.42 22.83
CA ALA A 456 10.82 13.26 22.02
C ALA A 456 12.24 12.75 22.35
N ALA A 457 13.12 13.63 22.84
CA ALA A 457 14.44 13.30 23.39
C ALA A 457 14.41 13.03 24.91
N GLY A 458 13.23 13.02 25.52
CA GLY A 458 13.05 12.93 26.97
C GLY A 458 13.41 14.21 27.73
N GLU A 459 13.53 15.37 27.06
CA GLU A 459 13.67 16.66 27.72
C GLU A 459 12.28 17.26 27.98
N PHE A 460 11.80 17.12 29.22
CA PHE A 460 10.45 17.53 29.63
C PHE A 460 10.40 19.00 30.13
N GLY A 461 11.54 19.63 30.41
CA GLY A 461 11.61 21.04 30.81
C GLY A 461 11.51 21.98 29.61
N LEU A 462 10.56 22.92 29.61
CA LEU A 462 10.31 23.82 28.47
C LEU A 462 11.52 24.68 28.11
N ALA A 463 12.17 25.32 29.09
CA ALA A 463 13.31 26.21 28.86
C ALA A 463 14.49 25.50 28.19
N ARG A 464 14.86 24.32 28.71
CA ARG A 464 15.94 23.51 28.14
C ARG A 464 15.56 22.91 26.79
N ALA A 465 14.32 22.47 26.61
CA ALA A 465 13.81 21.96 25.34
C ALA A 465 13.88 23.00 24.22
N LEU A 466 13.59 24.28 24.50
CA LEU A 466 13.69 25.37 23.53
C LEU A 466 15.14 25.64 23.12
N ARG A 467 16.07 25.70 24.09
CA ARG A 467 17.51 25.89 23.80
C ARG A 467 18.05 24.80 22.88
N LEU A 468 17.85 23.53 23.25
CA LEU A 468 18.33 22.39 22.48
C LEU A 468 17.71 22.32 21.08
N ALA A 469 16.44 22.72 20.94
CA ALA A 469 15.78 22.76 19.65
C ALA A 469 16.35 23.82 18.70
N VAL A 470 16.66 25.02 19.21
CA VAL A 470 17.33 26.06 18.42
C VAL A 470 18.71 25.58 17.94
N ASP A 471 19.50 24.99 18.83
CA ASP A 471 20.82 24.45 18.48
C ASP A 471 20.70 23.34 17.41
N ALA A 472 19.72 22.43 17.54
CA ALA A 472 19.47 21.38 16.55
C ALA A 472 19.03 21.92 15.19
N GLY A 473 18.17 22.95 15.15
CA GLY A 473 17.76 23.63 13.92
C GLY A 473 18.94 24.29 13.20
N ALA A 474 19.78 25.01 13.95
CA ALA A 474 20.98 25.64 13.41
C ALA A 474 22.00 24.60 12.88
N GLU A 475 22.23 23.51 13.61
CA GLU A 475 23.15 22.45 13.18
C GLU A 475 22.60 21.70 11.96
N ALA A 476 21.30 21.43 11.90
CA ALA A 476 20.68 20.80 10.72
C ALA A 476 20.84 21.68 9.47
N ALA A 477 20.60 22.98 9.58
CA ALA A 477 20.80 23.92 8.48
C ALA A 477 22.27 23.98 8.04
N LYS A 478 23.20 24.11 8.99
CA LYS A 478 24.66 24.10 8.74
C LYS A 478 25.08 22.83 8.02
N ALA A 479 24.64 21.69 8.52
CA ALA A 479 24.96 20.39 7.97
C ALA A 479 24.27 20.13 6.61
N ALA A 480 23.28 20.93 6.22
CA ALA A 480 22.66 20.96 4.90
C ALA A 480 23.29 21.98 3.93
N GLY A 481 24.28 22.77 4.40
CA GLY A 481 25.04 23.75 3.62
C GLY A 481 24.73 25.22 3.93
N PHE A 482 23.93 25.52 4.96
CA PHE A 482 23.46 26.86 5.28
C PHE A 482 24.05 27.38 6.58
N VAL A 483 24.89 28.41 6.50
CA VAL A 483 25.48 29.04 7.69
C VAL A 483 24.73 30.32 7.99
N ALA A 484 24.09 30.38 9.16
CA ALA A 484 23.40 31.59 9.60
C ALA A 484 24.41 32.73 9.83
N ALA A 485 24.08 33.94 9.37
CA ALA A 485 24.90 35.12 9.61
C ALA A 485 24.96 35.53 11.10
N GLN A 486 23.94 35.15 11.88
CA GLN A 486 23.87 35.35 13.32
C GLN A 486 23.35 34.08 14.00
N ARG A 487 23.84 33.82 15.22
CA ARG A 487 23.34 32.69 16.03
C ARG A 487 21.91 32.98 16.48
N ALA A 488 21.00 32.04 16.23
CA ALA A 488 19.62 32.13 16.70
C ALA A 488 19.58 32.18 18.24
N VAL A 489 18.83 33.14 18.78
CA VAL A 489 18.65 33.31 20.23
C VAL A 489 17.53 32.40 20.70
N ALA A 490 17.82 31.57 21.70
CA ALA A 490 16.81 30.71 22.30
C ALA A 490 15.83 31.53 23.15
N PRO A 491 14.51 31.34 22.97
CA PRO A 491 13.51 32.02 23.79
C PRO A 491 13.59 31.57 25.25
N GLN A 492 13.27 32.48 26.17
CA GLN A 492 13.37 32.25 27.60
C GLN A 492 12.05 31.74 28.17
N ALA A 493 12.13 30.72 29.02
CA ALA A 493 10.99 30.22 29.79
C ALA A 493 11.46 29.89 31.20
N ALA A 494 10.54 29.85 32.17
CA ALA A 494 10.86 29.48 33.54
C ALA A 494 11.30 28.02 33.63
N GLU A 495 12.36 27.76 34.41
CA GLU A 495 12.71 26.40 34.82
C GLU A 495 11.90 26.03 36.07
N LEU A 496 11.17 24.92 35.97
CA LEU A 496 10.40 24.38 37.08
C LEU A 496 11.21 23.25 37.73
N VAL A 497 11.45 23.38 39.03
CA VAL A 497 12.04 22.31 39.83
C VAL A 497 10.95 21.27 40.11
N GLU A 498 11.16 20.06 39.64
CA GLU A 498 10.29 18.90 39.83
C GLU A 498 10.94 17.86 40.73
N GLY A 499 10.14 17.25 41.59
CA GLY A 499 10.54 16.05 42.32
C GLY A 499 10.62 14.84 41.39
N ALA A 500 11.45 13.85 41.77
CA ALA A 500 11.57 12.61 41.03
C ALA A 500 10.21 11.89 40.89
N LEU A 501 10.02 11.27 39.71
CA LEU A 501 8.91 10.36 39.47
C LEU A 501 9.14 9.06 40.24
N GLN A 502 8.08 8.52 40.84
CA GLN A 502 8.11 7.18 41.43
C GLN A 502 7.47 6.17 40.47
N PRO A 503 8.20 5.19 39.91
CA PRO A 503 7.61 4.19 39.02
C PRO A 503 6.45 3.44 39.69
N LEU A 504 5.28 3.48 39.08
CA LEU A 504 4.05 2.84 39.58
C LEU A 504 3.34 2.11 38.44
N TRP A 505 3.79 0.90 38.16
CA TRP A 505 3.34 0.10 37.02
C TRP A 505 2.07 -0.70 37.28
N LEU A 506 1.83 -1.07 38.55
CA LEU A 506 0.69 -1.86 39.00
C LEU A 506 0.35 -1.46 40.43
N VAL A 507 -0.91 -1.11 40.69
CA VAL A 507 -1.41 -0.90 42.06
C VAL A 507 -1.87 -2.23 42.66
N GLY A 508 -1.45 -2.53 43.89
CA GLY A 508 -1.70 -3.81 44.57
C GLY A 508 -0.65 -4.88 44.27
N SER A 509 -0.89 -6.11 44.74
CA SER A 509 0.00 -7.25 44.49
C SER A 509 -0.38 -7.99 43.20
N ARG A 510 0.51 -8.87 42.71
CA ARG A 510 0.25 -9.72 41.52
C ARG A 510 -0.93 -10.66 41.76
N GLU A 511 -1.06 -11.17 42.97
CA GLU A 511 -2.15 -12.04 43.41
C GLU A 511 -3.47 -11.26 43.47
N ALA A 512 -3.42 -10.01 43.95
CA ALA A 512 -4.56 -9.11 43.99
C ALA A 512 -5.03 -8.74 42.57
N ALA A 513 -4.11 -8.51 41.63
CA ALA A 513 -4.45 -8.21 40.23
C ALA A 513 -5.25 -9.34 39.56
N ALA A 514 -4.95 -10.60 39.90
CA ALA A 514 -5.63 -11.77 39.32
C ALA A 514 -7.04 -12.01 39.87
N ARG A 515 -7.35 -11.52 41.08
CA ARG A 515 -8.61 -11.81 41.81
C ARG A 515 -9.47 -10.58 42.09
N GLY A 516 -8.89 -9.39 42.00
CA GLY A 516 -9.54 -8.11 42.27
C GLY A 516 -10.29 -7.54 41.06
N PRO A 517 -10.72 -6.27 41.15
CA PRO A 517 -11.30 -5.55 40.03
C PRO A 517 -10.32 -5.53 38.84
N LYS A 518 -10.85 -5.59 37.61
CA LYS A 518 -10.03 -5.59 36.38
C LYS A 518 -9.16 -4.33 36.31
N GLN A 519 -7.86 -4.50 36.04
CA GLN A 519 -6.90 -3.41 35.92
C GLN A 519 -6.36 -3.39 34.49
N PHE A 520 -6.86 -2.48 33.66
CA PHE A 520 -6.57 -2.48 32.22
C PHE A 520 -5.21 -1.86 31.91
N VAL A 521 -4.50 -2.50 30.97
CA VAL A 521 -3.23 -2.08 30.40
C VAL A 521 -3.43 -1.64 28.95
N ASP A 522 -4.14 -2.45 28.16
CA ASP A 522 -4.65 -2.07 26.83
C ASP A 522 -6.16 -1.91 26.95
N PHE A 523 -6.61 -0.66 26.77
CA PHE A 523 -8.00 -0.30 26.86
C PHE A 523 -8.78 -0.85 25.68
N GLN A 524 -8.30 -0.70 24.45
CA GLN A 524 -9.08 -1.00 23.24
C GLN A 524 -9.32 -2.51 23.09
N ASN A 525 -8.30 -3.33 23.39
CA ASN A 525 -8.37 -4.80 23.27
C ASN A 525 -8.77 -5.51 24.57
N ASP A 526 -9.15 -4.76 25.61
CA ASP A 526 -9.56 -5.33 26.90
C ASP A 526 -8.46 -6.18 27.60
N VAL A 527 -7.18 -5.84 27.44
CA VAL A 527 -6.08 -6.56 28.09
C VAL A 527 -5.82 -5.99 29.48
N ALA A 528 -5.95 -6.83 30.50
CA ALA A 528 -5.69 -6.48 31.89
C ALA A 528 -4.31 -6.96 32.37
N ALA A 529 -3.83 -6.42 33.48
CA ALA A 529 -2.61 -6.90 34.16
C ALA A 529 -2.67 -8.41 34.44
N ALA A 530 -3.84 -8.92 34.82
CA ALA A 530 -4.08 -10.35 35.05
C ALA A 530 -3.81 -11.21 33.81
N ASP A 531 -4.04 -10.70 32.59
CA ASP A 531 -3.81 -11.42 31.34
C ASP A 531 -2.31 -11.54 31.04
N ILE A 532 -1.54 -10.50 31.34
CA ILE A 532 -0.07 -10.50 31.23
C ILE A 532 0.55 -11.46 32.24
N LEU A 533 0.07 -11.41 33.49
CA LEU A 533 0.51 -12.32 34.56
C LEU A 533 0.15 -13.78 34.23
N LEU A 534 -1.00 -14.03 33.61
CA LEU A 534 -1.39 -15.34 33.09
C LEU A 534 -0.43 -15.81 32.00
N ALA A 535 -0.10 -14.95 31.03
CA ALA A 535 0.83 -15.29 29.96
C ALA A 535 2.21 -15.67 30.51
N ALA A 536 2.75 -14.88 31.45
CA ALA A 536 4.01 -15.21 32.12
C ALA A 536 3.94 -16.57 32.84
N ARG A 537 2.84 -16.85 33.56
CA ARG A 537 2.63 -18.13 34.24
C ARG A 537 2.53 -19.32 33.27
N GLU A 538 2.02 -19.09 32.06
CA GLU A 538 1.95 -20.11 31.00
C GLU A 538 3.27 -20.27 30.22
N GLY A 539 4.35 -19.59 30.64
CA GLY A 539 5.70 -19.78 30.10
C GLY A 539 6.08 -18.78 29.00
N PHE A 540 5.28 -17.74 28.75
CA PHE A 540 5.65 -16.69 27.79
C PHE A 540 6.60 -15.67 28.43
N GLU A 541 7.85 -15.66 28.00
CA GLU A 541 8.87 -14.75 28.53
C GLU A 541 9.13 -13.50 27.68
N SER A 542 9.03 -13.63 26.35
CA SER A 542 9.27 -12.52 25.42
C SER A 542 8.06 -11.59 25.37
N VAL A 543 8.31 -10.27 25.40
CA VAL A 543 7.24 -9.28 25.20
C VAL A 543 6.48 -9.52 23.89
N GLU A 544 7.15 -10.00 22.85
CA GLU A 544 6.54 -10.30 21.55
C GLU A 544 5.57 -11.50 21.62
N HIS A 545 5.85 -12.49 22.46
CA HIS A 545 4.92 -13.60 22.71
C HIS A 545 3.73 -13.16 23.55
N VAL A 546 3.96 -12.40 24.62
CA VAL A 546 2.87 -11.85 25.45
C VAL A 546 1.96 -10.95 24.62
N LYS A 547 2.54 -10.11 23.75
CA LYS A 547 1.81 -9.29 22.77
C LYS A 547 0.86 -10.13 21.93
N ARG A 548 1.36 -11.19 21.28
CA ARG A 548 0.56 -12.08 20.41
C ARG A 548 -0.48 -12.88 21.16
N TYR A 549 -0.13 -13.37 22.35
CA TYR A 549 -1.01 -14.19 23.18
C TYR A 549 -2.19 -13.39 23.75
N THR A 550 -1.92 -12.16 24.20
CA THR A 550 -2.91 -11.29 24.84
C THR A 550 -3.61 -10.33 23.88
N ALA A 551 -3.05 -10.11 22.69
CA ALA A 551 -3.40 -9.02 21.76
C ALA A 551 -3.08 -7.60 22.28
N MET A 552 -2.21 -7.46 23.28
CA MET A 552 -1.76 -6.17 23.80
C MET A 552 -1.12 -5.33 22.68
N GLY A 553 -1.57 -4.09 22.51
CA GLY A 553 -1.01 -3.15 21.54
C GLY A 553 -1.37 -3.46 20.08
N PHE A 554 -2.38 -4.29 19.82
CA PHE A 554 -2.90 -4.56 18.46
C PHE A 554 -4.05 -3.63 18.04
N GLY A 555 -4.48 -2.72 18.93
CA GLY A 555 -5.58 -1.79 18.67
C GLY A 555 -5.23 -0.76 17.58
N THR A 556 -6.21 0.04 17.17
CA THR A 556 -5.98 1.15 16.23
C THR A 556 -5.09 2.24 16.83
N ASP A 557 -4.99 2.30 18.16
CA ASP A 557 -4.05 3.14 18.90
C ASP A 557 -2.60 2.60 18.87
N GLN A 558 -2.39 1.32 18.50
CA GLN A 558 -1.09 0.62 18.48
C GLN A 558 -0.37 0.61 19.84
N GLY A 559 -1.13 0.59 20.95
CA GLY A 559 -0.59 0.47 22.30
C GLY A 559 0.15 1.70 22.81
N LYS A 560 -0.16 2.89 22.27
CA LYS A 560 0.45 4.19 22.66
C LYS A 560 0.41 4.46 24.16
N LEU A 561 -0.64 3.98 24.85
CA LEU A 561 -0.80 4.14 26.31
C LEU A 561 -0.27 2.95 27.12
N GLY A 562 -0.46 1.73 26.60
CA GLY A 562 -0.35 0.50 27.39
C GLY A 562 0.99 -0.23 27.32
N ASN A 563 1.76 -0.07 26.23
CA ASN A 563 2.91 -0.95 25.95
C ASN A 563 3.97 -0.93 27.04
N ILE A 564 4.34 0.25 27.57
CA ILE A 564 5.36 0.36 28.62
C ILE A 564 4.86 -0.26 29.93
N ASN A 565 3.60 0.01 30.31
CA ASN A 565 3.01 -0.59 31.51
C ASN A 565 2.99 -2.13 31.38
N GLY A 566 2.64 -2.65 30.21
CA GLY A 566 2.64 -4.09 29.96
C GLY A 566 4.03 -4.72 30.03
N MET A 567 5.04 -4.07 29.43
CA MET A 567 6.45 -4.47 29.55
C MET A 567 6.91 -4.48 31.02
N ALA A 568 6.57 -3.43 31.78
CA ALA A 568 6.96 -3.33 33.17
C ALA A 568 6.31 -4.40 34.07
N ILE A 569 5.02 -4.69 33.85
CA ILE A 569 4.32 -5.78 34.55
C ILE A 569 4.92 -7.14 34.21
N LEU A 570 5.25 -7.38 32.94
CA LEU A 570 5.93 -8.61 32.50
C LEU A 570 7.33 -8.73 33.11
N ALA A 571 8.12 -7.66 33.08
CA ALA A 571 9.47 -7.61 33.63
C ALA A 571 9.46 -7.97 35.13
N GLN A 572 8.55 -7.34 35.87
CA GLN A 572 8.31 -7.69 37.26
C GLN A 572 7.94 -9.18 37.40
N ALA A 573 6.95 -9.67 36.64
CA ALA A 573 6.48 -11.05 36.69
C ALA A 573 7.62 -12.07 36.52
N LEU A 574 8.56 -11.79 35.61
CA LEU A 574 9.69 -12.65 35.27
C LEU A 574 10.95 -12.41 36.13
N GLY A 575 10.96 -11.39 37.00
CA GLY A 575 12.16 -11.01 37.76
C GLY A 575 13.28 -10.43 36.87
N LYS A 576 12.92 -9.81 35.74
CA LYS A 576 13.83 -9.18 34.77
C LYS A 576 13.71 -7.66 34.85
N THR A 577 14.71 -6.94 34.34
CA THR A 577 14.59 -5.51 34.05
C THR A 577 13.70 -5.29 32.81
N ILE A 578 13.18 -4.08 32.62
CA ILE A 578 12.35 -3.75 31.45
C ILE A 578 13.10 -3.99 30.13
N PRO A 579 14.37 -3.56 29.95
CA PRO A 579 15.14 -3.85 28.74
C PRO A 579 15.31 -5.35 28.43
N GLU A 580 15.50 -6.18 29.46
CA GLU A 580 15.71 -7.63 29.31
C GLU A 580 14.46 -8.39 28.83
N THR A 581 13.26 -7.82 28.98
CA THR A 581 12.03 -8.40 28.40
C THR A 581 11.90 -8.20 26.88
N GLY A 582 12.74 -7.33 26.32
CA GLY A 582 12.71 -6.88 24.93
C GLY A 582 11.79 -5.67 24.72
N THR A 583 11.97 -5.01 23.57
CA THR A 583 11.08 -3.94 23.08
C THR A 583 10.25 -4.45 21.91
N THR A 584 9.02 -3.98 21.78
CA THR A 584 8.23 -4.26 20.58
C THR A 584 8.72 -3.44 19.40
N THR A 585 8.64 -4.01 18.19
CA THR A 585 9.06 -3.29 16.98
C THR A 585 8.08 -2.16 16.65
N PHE A 586 8.58 -0.94 16.48
CA PHE A 586 7.81 0.18 15.91
C PHE A 586 7.73 0.04 14.39
N ARG A 587 6.52 0.07 13.83
CA ARG A 587 6.29 -0.06 12.38
C ARG A 587 5.53 1.16 11.86
N PRO A 588 5.70 1.54 10.59
CA PRO A 588 4.70 2.36 9.90
C PRO A 588 3.36 1.60 9.89
N ASN A 589 2.22 2.28 10.00
CA ASN A 589 2.06 3.74 10.07
C ASN A 589 1.94 4.21 11.53
N TYR A 590 2.46 5.39 11.89
CA TYR A 590 2.32 5.97 13.25
C TYR A 590 0.85 6.07 13.70
N THR A 591 -0.02 6.50 12.78
CA THR A 591 -1.48 6.41 12.86
C THR A 591 -2.02 5.77 11.58
N PRO A 592 -3.22 5.18 11.59
CA PRO A 592 -3.85 4.66 10.37
C PRO A 592 -3.91 5.71 9.24
N VAL A 593 -3.81 5.24 8.00
CA VAL A 593 -3.89 6.04 6.77
C VAL A 593 -4.86 5.36 5.82
N SER A 594 -5.73 6.13 5.18
CA SER A 594 -6.73 5.65 4.23
C SER A 594 -6.04 4.94 3.04
N PHE A 595 -6.60 3.82 2.57
CA PHE A 595 -6.06 3.12 1.40
C PHE A 595 -6.10 3.99 0.14
N GLY A 596 -7.14 4.84 0.01
CA GLY A 596 -7.24 5.83 -1.06
C GLY A 596 -6.02 6.74 -1.16
N THR A 597 -5.42 7.12 -0.04
CA THR A 597 -4.20 7.95 0.02
C THR A 597 -2.98 7.27 -0.59
N PHE A 598 -2.86 5.94 -0.44
CA PHE A 598 -1.80 5.17 -1.10
C PHE A 598 -2.06 4.98 -2.60
N ALA A 599 -3.31 4.74 -3.00
CA ALA A 599 -3.69 4.62 -4.40
C ALA A 599 -3.52 5.96 -5.14
N GLY A 600 -3.92 7.07 -4.53
CA GLY A 600 -3.94 8.39 -5.15
C GLY A 600 -4.81 8.40 -6.40
N ARG A 601 -4.19 8.62 -7.55
CA ARG A 601 -4.85 8.63 -8.87
C ARG A 601 -4.66 7.35 -9.67
N GLU A 602 -3.95 6.35 -9.15
CA GLU A 602 -3.67 5.06 -9.80
C GLU A 602 -4.88 4.12 -9.66
N THR A 603 -6.03 4.54 -10.18
CA THR A 603 -7.30 3.79 -10.16
C THR A 603 -7.99 3.88 -11.51
N GLY A 604 -8.86 2.91 -11.82
CA GLY A 604 -9.53 2.84 -13.12
C GLY A 604 -8.53 2.82 -14.28
N ASP A 605 -8.76 3.66 -15.29
CA ASP A 605 -7.91 3.76 -16.49
C ASP A 605 -6.49 4.29 -16.21
N PHE A 606 -6.23 4.83 -15.01
CA PHE A 606 -4.91 5.29 -14.59
C PHE A 606 -4.14 4.27 -13.74
N LEU A 607 -4.71 3.08 -13.50
CA LEU A 607 -4.03 2.01 -12.76
C LEU A 607 -2.73 1.59 -13.45
N ASP A 608 -2.76 1.48 -14.78
CA ASP A 608 -1.60 1.16 -15.61
C ASP A 608 -1.73 1.87 -16.98
N PRO A 609 -0.65 2.31 -17.64
CA PRO A 609 -0.76 3.05 -18.89
C PRO A 609 -1.41 2.25 -20.01
N ILE A 610 -2.37 2.86 -20.71
CA ILE A 610 -2.99 2.31 -21.92
C ILE A 610 -2.23 2.83 -23.15
N ARG A 611 -1.58 1.94 -23.88
CA ARG A 611 -0.87 2.25 -25.13
C ARG A 611 -1.78 2.02 -26.34
N LYS A 612 -1.78 2.99 -27.25
CA LYS A 612 -2.62 3.03 -28.47
C LYS A 612 -1.74 3.30 -29.67
N THR A 613 -1.95 2.58 -30.78
CA THR A 613 -1.20 2.79 -32.02
C THR A 613 -1.69 4.07 -32.73
N CYS A 614 -0.93 4.56 -33.70
CA CYS A 614 -1.30 5.74 -34.50
C CYS A 614 -2.61 5.57 -35.30
N VAL A 615 -3.11 4.33 -35.44
CA VAL A 615 -4.36 4.00 -36.13
C VAL A 615 -5.47 3.55 -35.17
N HIS A 616 -5.27 3.70 -33.86
CA HIS A 616 -6.25 3.26 -32.86
C HIS A 616 -7.65 3.88 -33.05
N GLU A 617 -7.72 5.19 -33.33
CA GLU A 617 -9.02 5.83 -33.59
C GLU A 617 -9.70 5.26 -34.84
N TRP A 618 -8.95 4.76 -35.83
CA TRP A 618 -9.55 4.11 -37.02
C TRP A 618 -10.24 2.83 -36.60
N HIS A 619 -9.57 2.05 -35.75
CA HIS A 619 -10.13 0.82 -35.22
C HIS A 619 -11.43 1.07 -34.44
N VAL A 620 -11.46 2.11 -33.60
CA VAL A 620 -12.67 2.50 -32.85
C VAL A 620 -13.80 2.91 -33.80
N GLU A 621 -13.51 3.78 -34.78
CA GLU A 621 -14.48 4.24 -35.79
C GLU A 621 -15.07 3.09 -36.61
N HIS A 622 -14.31 2.01 -36.82
CA HIS A 622 -14.71 0.83 -37.59
C HIS A 622 -15.16 -0.34 -36.72
N GLY A 623 -15.49 -0.07 -35.45
CA GLY A 623 -16.15 -1.03 -34.56
C GLY A 623 -15.27 -2.19 -34.10
N ALA A 624 -13.94 -2.02 -34.09
CA ALA A 624 -13.04 -3.03 -33.57
C ALA A 624 -13.35 -3.37 -32.11
N MET A 625 -13.34 -4.66 -31.79
CA MET A 625 -13.20 -5.12 -30.42
C MET A 625 -11.71 -5.16 -30.06
N PHE A 626 -11.35 -4.95 -28.80
CA PHE A 626 -9.96 -4.86 -28.37
C PHE A 626 -9.60 -5.92 -27.35
N GLU A 627 -8.37 -6.41 -27.42
CA GLU A 627 -7.71 -7.19 -26.37
C GLU A 627 -6.57 -6.39 -25.75
N ASP A 628 -6.22 -6.74 -24.51
CA ASP A 628 -5.07 -6.20 -23.78
C ASP A 628 -3.84 -7.08 -24.00
N VAL A 629 -2.88 -6.58 -24.79
CA VAL A 629 -1.58 -7.26 -25.02
C VAL A 629 -0.49 -6.51 -24.27
N GLY A 630 -0.29 -6.92 -23.01
CA GLY A 630 0.41 -6.09 -22.04
C GLY A 630 -0.34 -4.76 -21.91
N ASN A 631 0.37 -3.65 -22.10
CA ASN A 631 -0.21 -2.31 -22.03
C ASN A 631 -0.89 -1.86 -23.33
N TRP A 632 -0.82 -2.64 -24.43
CA TRP A 632 -1.39 -2.24 -25.72
C TRP A 632 -2.85 -2.66 -25.87
N LYS A 633 -3.69 -1.72 -26.33
CA LYS A 633 -5.01 -2.04 -26.90
C LYS A 633 -4.86 -2.40 -28.37
N ARG A 634 -4.91 -3.71 -28.69
CA ARG A 634 -4.86 -4.21 -30.06
C ARG A 634 -6.26 -4.61 -30.54
N PRO A 635 -6.61 -4.38 -31.81
CA PRO A 635 -7.82 -4.95 -32.37
C PRO A 635 -7.79 -6.47 -32.23
N TRP A 636 -8.79 -7.01 -31.54
CA TRP A 636 -9.01 -8.43 -31.36
C TRP A 636 -9.67 -9.02 -32.61
N TYR A 637 -10.75 -8.38 -33.08
CA TYR A 637 -11.47 -8.67 -34.32
C TYR A 637 -12.39 -7.49 -34.70
N PHE A 638 -12.94 -7.50 -35.92
CA PHE A 638 -13.81 -6.46 -36.50
C PHE A 638 -15.18 -7.05 -36.87
N PRO A 639 -16.16 -7.08 -35.94
CA PRO A 639 -17.49 -7.63 -36.21
C PRO A 639 -18.30 -6.76 -37.16
N LYS A 640 -19.03 -7.40 -38.09
CA LYS A 640 -20.16 -6.78 -38.78
C LYS A 640 -21.41 -6.90 -37.90
N LYS A 641 -22.44 -6.10 -38.20
CA LYS A 641 -23.71 -6.12 -37.48
C LYS A 641 -24.30 -7.54 -37.44
N GLY A 642 -24.48 -8.08 -36.23
CA GLY A 642 -25.06 -9.40 -36.00
C GLY A 642 -24.06 -10.55 -35.93
N GLU A 643 -22.76 -10.30 -36.12
CA GLU A 643 -21.72 -11.31 -35.93
C GLU A 643 -21.25 -11.36 -34.47
N ASP A 644 -21.04 -12.57 -33.95
CA ASP A 644 -20.25 -12.80 -32.75
C ASP A 644 -18.75 -12.89 -33.09
N LEU A 645 -17.91 -13.15 -32.07
CA LEU A 645 -16.47 -13.37 -32.23
C LEU A 645 -16.19 -14.40 -33.33
N HIS A 646 -16.83 -15.57 -33.26
CA HIS A 646 -16.51 -16.70 -34.12
C HIS A 646 -16.91 -16.43 -35.57
N ALA A 647 -18.10 -15.89 -35.82
CA ALA A 647 -18.57 -15.55 -37.16
C ALA A 647 -17.68 -14.48 -37.81
N ALA A 648 -17.30 -13.44 -37.07
CA ALA A 648 -16.41 -12.39 -37.56
C ALA A 648 -15.03 -12.95 -37.92
N VAL A 649 -14.42 -13.74 -37.02
CA VAL A 649 -13.09 -14.33 -37.22
C VAL A 649 -13.09 -15.33 -38.39
N GLN A 650 -14.13 -16.16 -38.52
CA GLN A 650 -14.27 -17.07 -39.67
C GLN A 650 -14.33 -16.29 -40.99
N ARG A 651 -15.11 -15.21 -41.05
CA ARG A 651 -15.19 -14.33 -42.22
C ARG A 651 -13.84 -13.68 -42.52
N GLU A 652 -13.18 -13.12 -41.52
CA GLU A 652 -11.86 -12.48 -41.66
C GLU A 652 -10.80 -13.47 -42.17
N CYS A 653 -10.74 -14.68 -41.61
CA CYS A 653 -9.82 -15.73 -42.06
C CYS A 653 -10.03 -16.08 -43.53
N LEU A 654 -11.30 -16.27 -43.95
CA LEU A 654 -11.63 -16.53 -45.34
C LEU A 654 -11.27 -15.36 -46.25
N ALA A 655 -11.52 -14.13 -45.83
CA ALA A 655 -11.18 -12.94 -46.62
C ALA A 655 -9.67 -12.86 -46.89
N VAL A 656 -8.85 -13.10 -45.87
CA VAL A 656 -7.38 -13.15 -46.02
C VAL A 656 -6.93 -14.25 -46.97
N ARG A 657 -7.45 -15.47 -46.79
CA ARG A 657 -7.07 -16.66 -47.60
C ARG A 657 -7.53 -16.54 -49.06
N ASN A 658 -8.72 -16.00 -49.31
CA ASN A 658 -9.32 -15.96 -50.64
C ASN A 658 -8.98 -14.68 -51.42
N SER A 659 -8.70 -13.58 -50.73
CA SER A 659 -8.43 -12.29 -51.36
C SER A 659 -7.31 -11.52 -50.65
N VAL A 660 -7.63 -10.65 -49.71
CA VAL A 660 -6.68 -9.83 -48.96
C VAL A 660 -7.29 -9.34 -47.66
N GLY A 661 -6.51 -9.31 -46.60
CA GLY A 661 -6.81 -8.57 -45.38
C GLY A 661 -5.64 -7.71 -44.94
N ILE A 662 -5.87 -6.91 -43.90
CA ILE A 662 -4.86 -6.02 -43.33
C ILE A 662 -4.90 -6.07 -41.80
N LEU A 663 -3.71 -6.10 -41.18
CA LEU A 663 -3.52 -6.12 -39.73
C LEU A 663 -2.60 -4.98 -39.29
N ASP A 664 -2.96 -4.34 -38.18
CA ASP A 664 -2.04 -3.46 -37.47
C ASP A 664 -1.01 -4.27 -36.66
N ALA A 665 0.20 -4.35 -37.21
CA ALA A 665 1.37 -5.00 -36.61
C ALA A 665 2.31 -4.00 -35.93
N SER A 666 1.89 -2.74 -35.74
CA SER A 666 2.73 -1.68 -35.19
C SER A 666 3.23 -1.95 -33.76
N THR A 667 2.61 -2.87 -33.02
CA THR A 667 2.96 -3.13 -31.62
C THR A 667 4.17 -4.07 -31.43
N LEU A 668 4.63 -4.75 -32.48
CA LEU A 668 5.84 -5.58 -32.40
C LEU A 668 7.03 -4.75 -31.93
N GLY A 669 7.89 -5.33 -31.09
CA GLY A 669 9.14 -4.65 -30.71
C GLY A 669 10.04 -4.49 -31.93
N LYS A 670 10.70 -3.33 -32.05
CA LYS A 670 11.61 -3.04 -33.15
C LYS A 670 12.88 -2.43 -32.59
N ILE A 671 14.02 -3.05 -32.89
CA ILE A 671 15.33 -2.63 -32.39
C ILE A 671 16.24 -2.40 -33.59
N ASP A 672 16.73 -1.18 -33.71
CA ASP A 672 17.74 -0.79 -34.67
C ASP A 672 19.13 -1.15 -34.12
N ILE A 673 19.92 -1.87 -34.90
CA ILE A 673 21.20 -2.47 -34.50
C ILE A 673 22.26 -2.03 -35.50
N GLN A 674 23.24 -1.25 -35.04
CA GLN A 674 24.28 -0.68 -35.90
C GLN A 674 25.67 -0.93 -35.36
N GLY A 675 26.62 -1.23 -36.25
CA GLY A 675 28.05 -1.30 -35.95
C GLY A 675 28.75 -2.53 -36.54
N PRO A 676 30.09 -2.51 -36.59
CA PRO A 676 30.87 -3.56 -37.26
C PRO A 676 30.72 -4.94 -36.62
N ASP A 677 30.36 -5.03 -35.34
CA ASP A 677 30.15 -6.29 -34.63
C ASP A 677 28.67 -6.74 -34.62
N ALA A 678 27.76 -6.09 -35.37
CA ALA A 678 26.33 -6.40 -35.33
C ALA A 678 26.02 -7.87 -35.69
N VAL A 679 26.70 -8.41 -36.70
CA VAL A 679 26.58 -9.83 -37.09
C VAL A 679 27.09 -10.76 -35.97
N LYS A 680 28.15 -10.37 -35.27
CA LYS A 680 28.70 -11.13 -34.14
C LYS A 680 27.69 -11.18 -32.99
N LEU A 681 27.07 -10.04 -32.67
CA LEU A 681 25.99 -9.99 -31.68
C LEU A 681 24.81 -10.88 -32.08
N LEU A 682 24.30 -10.77 -33.31
CA LEU A 682 23.17 -11.59 -33.78
C LEU A 682 23.48 -13.09 -33.76
N ASN A 683 24.73 -13.48 -34.05
CA ASN A 683 25.15 -14.87 -33.90
C ASN A 683 25.18 -15.34 -32.43
N TRP A 684 25.42 -14.47 -31.46
CA TRP A 684 25.30 -14.85 -30.05
C TRP A 684 23.84 -14.93 -29.60
N MET A 685 22.98 -14.04 -30.08
CA MET A 685 21.60 -13.90 -29.61
C MET A 685 20.64 -14.95 -30.17
N TYR A 686 20.77 -15.26 -31.44
CA TYR A 686 19.88 -16.21 -32.11
C TYR A 686 20.49 -17.60 -32.19
N THR A 687 19.65 -18.63 -32.31
CA THR A 687 20.10 -20.02 -32.50
C THR A 687 20.72 -20.29 -33.87
N ASN A 688 20.28 -19.60 -34.92
CA ASN A 688 20.69 -19.81 -36.32
C ASN A 688 21.83 -18.87 -36.77
N PRO A 689 22.61 -19.22 -37.83
CA PRO A 689 23.77 -18.40 -38.25
C PRO A 689 23.35 -17.14 -39.02
N TRP A 690 24.13 -16.05 -38.92
CA TRP A 690 23.83 -14.73 -39.53
C TRP A 690 24.88 -14.22 -40.54
N ASN A 691 26.05 -14.87 -40.62
CA ASN A 691 27.18 -14.39 -41.45
C ASN A 691 26.88 -14.21 -42.94
N LYS A 692 26.01 -15.08 -43.50
CA LYS A 692 25.68 -15.11 -44.94
C LYS A 692 24.36 -14.42 -45.29
N LEU A 693 23.72 -13.70 -44.36
CA LEU A 693 22.49 -12.98 -44.69
C LEU A 693 22.85 -11.76 -45.55
N GLU A 694 22.40 -11.69 -46.79
CA GLU A 694 22.70 -10.56 -47.69
C GLU A 694 21.94 -9.29 -47.28
N VAL A 695 22.48 -8.12 -47.62
CA VAL A 695 21.75 -6.84 -47.53
C VAL A 695 20.49 -6.95 -48.39
N GLY A 696 19.36 -6.45 -47.89
CA GLY A 696 18.07 -6.60 -48.59
C GLY A 696 17.29 -7.85 -48.18
N LYS A 697 17.85 -8.72 -47.33
CA LYS A 697 17.20 -9.95 -46.87
C LYS A 697 16.74 -9.88 -45.41
N CYS A 698 15.74 -10.68 -45.11
CA CYS A 698 15.17 -10.89 -43.79
C CYS A 698 15.44 -12.33 -43.34
N ARG A 699 15.50 -12.58 -42.04
CA ARG A 699 15.62 -13.94 -41.49
C ARG A 699 14.87 -14.05 -40.18
N TYR A 700 14.09 -15.12 -40.02
CA TYR A 700 13.48 -15.51 -38.76
C TYR A 700 14.53 -16.19 -37.86
N GLY A 701 14.46 -15.98 -36.55
CA GLY A 701 15.31 -16.66 -35.59
C GLY A 701 14.64 -16.82 -34.22
N LEU A 702 15.07 -17.86 -33.50
CA LEU A 702 14.71 -18.10 -32.10
C LEU A 702 15.82 -17.56 -31.20
N MET A 703 15.46 -16.82 -30.15
CA MET A 703 16.35 -16.42 -29.08
C MET A 703 16.11 -17.33 -27.88
N LEU A 704 17.19 -17.77 -27.23
CA LEU A 704 17.10 -18.57 -26.01
C LEU A 704 17.58 -17.79 -24.80
N ASP A 705 17.08 -18.17 -23.63
CA ASP A 705 17.71 -17.83 -22.37
C ASP A 705 18.94 -18.72 -22.11
N GLU A 706 19.66 -18.46 -21.01
CA GLU A 706 20.83 -19.24 -20.62
C GLU A 706 20.50 -20.73 -20.34
N ASN A 707 19.23 -21.06 -20.05
CA ASN A 707 18.75 -22.42 -19.83
C ASN A 707 18.43 -23.17 -21.14
N GLY A 708 18.56 -22.52 -22.29
CA GLY A 708 18.28 -23.12 -23.60
C GLY A 708 16.79 -23.17 -23.93
N MET A 709 15.96 -22.43 -23.19
CA MET A 709 14.51 -22.35 -23.41
C MET A 709 14.21 -21.19 -24.34
N VAL A 710 13.17 -21.32 -25.18
CA VAL A 710 12.75 -20.25 -26.07
C VAL A 710 12.30 -19.05 -25.25
N PHE A 711 12.98 -17.94 -25.45
CA PHE A 711 12.81 -16.70 -24.70
C PHE A 711 12.02 -15.66 -25.51
N ASP A 712 12.34 -15.52 -26.80
CA ASP A 712 11.65 -14.66 -27.75
C ASP A 712 11.99 -15.11 -29.18
N ASP A 713 11.31 -14.55 -30.16
CA ASP A 713 11.54 -14.82 -31.57
C ASP A 713 11.19 -13.61 -32.44
N GLY A 714 11.54 -13.69 -33.72
CA GLY A 714 11.16 -12.66 -34.67
C GLY A 714 12.02 -12.63 -35.91
N VAL A 715 11.79 -11.61 -36.73
CA VAL A 715 12.47 -11.44 -38.02
C VAL A 715 13.43 -10.26 -37.93
N THR A 716 14.69 -10.49 -38.28
CA THR A 716 15.66 -9.40 -38.43
C THR A 716 15.94 -9.15 -39.90
N VAL A 717 15.88 -7.88 -40.30
CA VAL A 717 16.23 -7.40 -41.65
C VAL A 717 17.65 -6.84 -41.66
N ARG A 718 18.44 -7.17 -42.68
CA ARG A 718 19.77 -6.58 -42.91
C ARG A 718 19.65 -5.38 -43.85
N LEU A 719 19.69 -4.18 -43.28
CA LEU A 719 19.47 -2.91 -43.98
C LEU A 719 20.70 -2.45 -44.75
N ALA A 720 21.89 -2.63 -44.17
CA ALA A 720 23.19 -2.41 -44.80
C ALA A 720 24.23 -3.37 -44.19
N ASP A 721 25.50 -3.26 -44.59
CA ASP A 721 26.55 -4.18 -44.13
C ASP A 721 26.68 -4.26 -42.61
N GLN A 722 26.50 -3.13 -41.92
CA GLN A 722 26.61 -2.99 -40.48
C GLN A 722 25.31 -2.48 -39.84
N HIS A 723 24.16 -2.62 -40.51
CA HIS A 723 22.88 -2.06 -40.06
C HIS A 723 21.78 -3.09 -40.19
N PHE A 724 21.12 -3.38 -39.08
CA PHE A 724 20.03 -4.33 -38.99
C PHE A 724 18.85 -3.70 -38.24
N MET A 725 17.64 -4.20 -38.52
CA MET A 725 16.50 -3.95 -37.65
C MET A 725 15.86 -5.28 -37.28
N MET A 726 15.82 -5.55 -35.99
CA MET A 726 15.22 -6.73 -35.39
C MET A 726 13.76 -6.45 -35.07
N THR A 727 12.86 -7.36 -35.39
CA THR A 727 11.53 -7.43 -34.78
C THR A 727 11.51 -8.48 -33.67
N THR A 728 10.71 -8.22 -32.64
CA THR A 728 10.48 -9.10 -31.50
C THR A 728 8.98 -9.26 -31.28
N THR A 729 8.57 -10.16 -30.39
CA THR A 729 7.16 -10.19 -29.96
C THR A 729 6.73 -8.86 -29.32
N THR A 730 5.42 -8.57 -29.35
CA THR A 730 4.84 -7.36 -28.73
C THR A 730 5.14 -7.30 -27.22
N GLY A 731 4.93 -8.40 -26.50
CA GLY A 731 5.19 -8.48 -25.06
C GLY A 731 6.69 -8.52 -24.70
N GLY A 732 7.53 -9.01 -25.62
CA GLY A 732 8.98 -9.15 -25.42
C GLY A 732 9.80 -7.89 -25.68
N ALA A 733 9.24 -6.85 -26.32
CA ALA A 733 9.99 -5.70 -26.85
C ALA A 733 11.00 -5.08 -25.86
N ALA A 734 10.54 -4.66 -24.68
CA ALA A 734 11.42 -4.05 -23.67
C ALA A 734 12.40 -5.07 -23.07
N ARG A 735 11.96 -6.32 -22.92
CA ARG A 735 12.75 -7.41 -22.35
C ARG A 735 13.91 -7.80 -23.25
N VAL A 736 13.69 -7.90 -24.56
CA VAL A 736 14.73 -8.22 -25.55
C VAL A 736 15.77 -7.10 -25.62
N LEU A 737 15.38 -5.83 -25.69
CA LEU A 737 16.35 -4.72 -25.68
C LEU A 737 17.22 -4.74 -24.42
N THR A 738 16.58 -4.92 -23.25
CA THR A 738 17.29 -5.02 -21.98
C THR A 738 18.24 -6.23 -21.96
N TRP A 739 17.84 -7.35 -22.57
CA TRP A 739 18.68 -8.54 -22.72
C TRP A 739 19.93 -8.23 -23.54
N LEU A 740 19.77 -7.64 -24.72
CA LEU A 740 20.89 -7.25 -25.58
C LEU A 740 21.85 -6.28 -24.88
N GLU A 741 21.31 -5.24 -24.22
CA GLU A 741 22.09 -4.25 -23.47
C GLU A 741 22.82 -4.88 -22.29
N ARG A 742 22.19 -5.80 -21.53
CA ARG A 742 22.86 -6.52 -20.45
C ARG A 742 24.13 -7.21 -20.96
N TRP A 743 24.03 -8.00 -22.02
CA TRP A 743 25.19 -8.73 -22.55
C TRP A 743 26.28 -7.80 -23.10
N LEU A 744 25.89 -6.74 -23.81
CA LEU A 744 26.86 -5.75 -24.30
C LEU A 744 27.54 -5.00 -23.16
N GLN A 745 26.83 -4.64 -22.09
CA GLN A 745 27.40 -3.85 -21.00
C GLN A 745 28.18 -4.69 -19.99
N THR A 746 27.77 -5.94 -19.72
CA THR A 746 28.37 -6.76 -18.65
C THR A 746 29.33 -7.82 -19.14
N GLU A 747 29.09 -8.42 -20.32
CA GLU A 747 29.90 -9.56 -20.79
C GLU A 747 30.77 -9.21 -22.00
N TRP A 748 30.29 -8.35 -22.90
CA TRP A 748 30.98 -8.00 -24.15
C TRP A 748 31.13 -6.49 -24.37
N PRO A 749 31.69 -5.73 -23.40
CA PRO A 749 31.83 -4.27 -23.50
C PRO A 749 32.69 -3.80 -24.68
N ASP A 750 33.54 -4.67 -25.24
CA ASP A 750 34.39 -4.38 -26.38
C ASP A 750 33.69 -4.51 -27.75
N MET A 751 32.49 -5.09 -27.81
CA MET A 751 31.74 -5.20 -29.07
C MET A 751 31.29 -3.81 -29.52
N LYS A 752 31.66 -3.43 -30.75
CA LYS A 752 31.29 -2.17 -31.37
C LYS A 752 29.90 -2.30 -32.00
N VAL A 753 28.87 -2.32 -31.16
CA VAL A 753 27.46 -2.33 -31.55
C VAL A 753 26.70 -1.28 -30.74
N ARG A 754 25.76 -0.60 -31.40
CA ARG A 754 24.82 0.35 -30.80
C ARG A 754 23.40 -0.12 -31.07
N LEU A 755 22.55 0.01 -30.06
CA LEU A 755 21.16 -0.40 -30.10
C LEU A 755 20.28 0.83 -29.89
N ALA A 756 19.16 0.89 -30.62
CA ALA A 756 18.11 1.86 -30.35
C ALA A 756 16.75 1.19 -30.48
N SER A 757 15.85 1.39 -29.50
CA SER A 757 14.46 1.02 -29.72
C SER A 757 13.86 1.96 -30.77
N VAL A 758 13.31 1.38 -31.82
CA VAL A 758 12.54 2.08 -32.85
C VAL A 758 11.10 1.54 -32.91
N THR A 759 10.65 0.87 -31.84
CA THR A 759 9.31 0.27 -31.71
C THR A 759 8.21 1.27 -32.02
N ASP A 760 8.27 2.46 -31.40
CA ASP A 760 7.24 3.50 -31.49
C ASP A 760 7.48 4.46 -32.66
N HIS A 761 8.63 4.36 -33.32
CA HIS A 761 8.95 5.16 -34.50
C HIS A 761 8.21 4.65 -35.74
N TRP A 762 8.07 3.33 -35.87
CA TRP A 762 7.49 2.67 -37.03
C TRP A 762 6.08 2.15 -36.76
N ALA A 763 5.12 2.62 -37.55
CA ALA A 763 3.87 1.91 -37.76
C ALA A 763 4.08 0.81 -38.81
N THR A 764 3.44 -0.34 -38.61
CA THR A 764 3.60 -1.51 -39.47
C THR A 764 2.24 -2.08 -39.83
N PHE A 765 1.94 -2.16 -41.13
CA PHE A 765 0.69 -2.72 -41.63
C PHE A 765 0.96 -3.95 -42.47
N ALA A 766 0.49 -5.11 -42.00
CA ALA A 766 0.62 -6.36 -42.73
C ALA A 766 -0.53 -6.49 -43.71
N VAL A 767 -0.26 -6.37 -45.01
CA VAL A 767 -1.24 -6.61 -46.09
C VAL A 767 -1.06 -8.04 -46.56
N VAL A 768 -2.05 -8.89 -46.31
CA VAL A 768 -1.90 -10.36 -46.34
C VAL A 768 -2.96 -11.00 -47.23
N GLY A 769 -2.56 -11.93 -48.09
CA GLY A 769 -3.45 -12.68 -48.99
C GLY A 769 -2.98 -12.65 -50.45
N PRO A 770 -3.56 -13.47 -51.33
CA PRO A 770 -3.15 -13.56 -52.74
C PRO A 770 -3.29 -12.23 -53.51
N LYS A 771 -4.16 -11.30 -53.08
CA LYS A 771 -4.31 -9.96 -53.71
C LYS A 771 -3.46 -8.87 -53.04
N SER A 772 -2.70 -9.17 -52.00
CA SER A 772 -1.86 -8.19 -51.29
C SER A 772 -0.90 -7.43 -52.21
N ARG A 773 -0.28 -8.11 -53.19
CA ARG A 773 0.59 -7.49 -54.21
C ARG A 773 -0.14 -6.37 -54.95
N LYS A 774 -1.35 -6.65 -55.44
CA LYS A 774 -2.15 -5.71 -56.23
C LYS A 774 -2.53 -4.47 -55.41
N VAL A 775 -2.86 -4.67 -54.13
CA VAL A 775 -3.17 -3.57 -53.21
C VAL A 775 -1.97 -2.64 -53.03
N VAL A 776 -0.80 -3.19 -52.70
CA VAL A 776 0.39 -2.36 -52.43
C VAL A 776 0.88 -1.67 -53.71
N GLN A 777 0.83 -2.33 -54.87
CA GLN A 777 1.19 -1.74 -56.17
C GLN A 777 0.34 -0.51 -56.53
N LYS A 778 -0.92 -0.43 -56.11
CA LYS A 778 -1.77 0.74 -56.37
C LYS A 778 -1.29 2.00 -55.67
N VAL A 779 -0.61 1.86 -54.54
CA VAL A 779 -0.15 2.98 -53.71
C VAL A 779 1.37 3.11 -53.66
N CYS A 780 2.11 2.27 -54.39
CA CYS A 780 3.57 2.24 -54.44
C CYS A 780 4.05 1.99 -55.87
N GLN A 781 4.66 3.01 -56.48
CA GLN A 781 5.04 2.99 -57.90
C GLN A 781 6.56 2.78 -58.12
N ASP A 782 7.37 2.91 -57.06
CA ASP A 782 8.83 2.89 -57.13
C ASP A 782 9.46 1.57 -56.63
N ILE A 783 8.63 0.56 -56.32
CA ILE A 783 9.06 -0.81 -56.01
C ILE A 783 8.53 -1.78 -57.07
N ASP A 784 9.40 -2.62 -57.63
CA ASP A 784 9.00 -3.77 -58.42
C ASP A 784 8.57 -4.92 -57.49
N PHE A 785 7.31 -5.32 -57.59
CA PHE A 785 6.71 -6.39 -56.77
C PHE A 785 6.67 -7.76 -57.47
N GLY A 786 7.28 -7.90 -58.65
CA GLY A 786 7.47 -9.18 -59.32
C GLY A 786 8.19 -10.18 -58.41
N ASN A 787 7.84 -11.47 -58.50
CA ASN A 787 8.38 -12.51 -57.61
C ASN A 787 9.92 -12.58 -57.65
N GLU A 788 10.52 -12.44 -58.83
CA GLU A 788 11.98 -12.42 -59.00
C GLU A 788 12.61 -11.15 -58.42
N ALA A 789 11.99 -9.99 -58.65
CA ALA A 789 12.48 -8.70 -58.18
C ALA A 789 12.30 -8.50 -56.67
N PHE A 790 11.29 -9.12 -56.06
CA PHE A 790 10.97 -9.03 -54.64
C PHE A 790 10.67 -10.42 -54.04
N PRO A 791 11.70 -11.28 -53.89
CA PRO A 791 11.54 -12.65 -53.41
C PRO A 791 11.11 -12.70 -51.93
N PHE A 792 10.59 -13.85 -51.49
CA PHE A 792 10.22 -14.08 -50.09
C PHE A 792 11.40 -13.81 -49.14
N MET A 793 11.11 -13.29 -47.93
CA MET A 793 12.11 -12.89 -46.93
C MET A 793 13.12 -11.87 -47.45
N SER A 794 12.63 -10.88 -48.20
CA SER A 794 13.42 -9.71 -48.57
C SER A 794 12.70 -8.41 -48.22
N TYR A 795 13.37 -7.28 -48.38
CA TYR A 795 12.79 -5.96 -48.18
C TYR A 795 13.19 -4.98 -49.30
N ARG A 796 12.37 -3.96 -49.50
CA ARG A 796 12.64 -2.83 -50.40
C ARG A 796 12.31 -1.51 -49.70
N ASN A 797 13.10 -0.48 -49.97
CA ASN A 797 12.74 0.89 -49.64
C ASN A 797 12.00 1.48 -50.84
N GLY A 798 10.99 2.30 -50.59
CA GLY A 798 10.23 2.99 -51.62
C GLY A 798 9.26 3.98 -51.00
N THR A 799 8.19 4.28 -51.70
CA THR A 799 7.22 5.30 -51.33
C THR A 799 5.80 4.74 -51.38
N VAL A 800 5.17 4.56 -50.23
CA VAL A 800 3.78 4.09 -50.12
C VAL A 800 2.88 5.27 -49.77
N ALA A 801 1.88 5.54 -50.62
CA ALA A 801 0.98 6.68 -50.50
C ALA A 801 1.71 8.03 -50.33
N GLY A 802 2.84 8.21 -51.04
CA GLY A 802 3.67 9.42 -50.95
C GLY A 802 4.60 9.48 -49.74
N VAL A 803 4.60 8.47 -48.86
CA VAL A 803 5.40 8.41 -47.64
C VAL A 803 6.57 7.44 -47.82
N LYS A 804 7.78 7.85 -47.39
CA LYS A 804 8.94 6.96 -47.36
C LYS A 804 8.64 5.73 -46.50
N ALA A 805 8.74 4.56 -47.11
CA ALA A 805 8.35 3.31 -46.51
C ALA A 805 9.44 2.25 -46.69
N ARG A 806 9.43 1.28 -45.76
CA ARG A 806 10.12 0.02 -45.92
C ARG A 806 9.08 -1.08 -46.05
N VAL A 807 9.07 -1.75 -47.19
CA VAL A 807 8.17 -2.86 -47.45
C VAL A 807 8.94 -4.16 -47.29
N MET A 808 8.44 -5.08 -46.47
CA MET A 808 9.06 -6.39 -46.25
C MET A 808 8.13 -7.51 -46.69
N ARG A 809 8.63 -8.50 -47.43
CA ARG A 809 7.86 -9.68 -47.81
C ARG A 809 7.99 -10.77 -46.74
N ILE A 810 7.33 -10.55 -45.61
CA ILE A 810 7.27 -11.41 -44.43
C ILE A 810 5.82 -11.88 -44.27
N SER A 811 5.62 -13.15 -43.89
CA SER A 811 4.30 -13.72 -43.68
C SER A 811 4.26 -14.54 -42.40
N PHE A 812 3.24 -14.29 -41.59
CA PHE A 812 2.91 -15.08 -40.41
C PHE A 812 1.61 -15.89 -40.60
N SER A 813 1.12 -16.01 -41.84
CA SER A 813 -0.10 -16.74 -42.20
C SER A 813 0.13 -17.84 -43.25
N GLY A 814 1.31 -17.88 -43.87
CA GLY A 814 1.62 -18.73 -45.03
C GLY A 814 1.11 -18.19 -46.37
N GLU A 815 0.32 -17.11 -46.38
CA GLU A 815 -0.05 -16.42 -47.63
C GLU A 815 1.07 -15.48 -48.11
N LEU A 816 0.97 -15.03 -49.36
CA LEU A 816 1.68 -13.83 -49.81
C LEU A 816 1.34 -12.64 -48.91
N ALA A 817 2.36 -11.94 -48.42
CA ALA A 817 2.17 -10.82 -47.50
C ALA A 817 3.27 -9.78 -47.66
N TYR A 818 2.90 -8.52 -47.41
CA TYR A 818 3.79 -7.37 -47.38
C TYR A 818 3.55 -6.56 -46.10
N GLU A 819 4.59 -6.42 -45.27
CA GLU A 819 4.59 -5.53 -44.12
C GLU A 819 5.09 -4.15 -44.56
N VAL A 820 4.16 -3.19 -44.60
CA VAL A 820 4.44 -1.78 -44.91
C VAL A 820 4.83 -1.07 -43.62
N ASN A 821 6.10 -0.69 -43.50
CA ASN A 821 6.63 0.04 -42.37
C ASN A 821 6.81 1.52 -42.73
N VAL A 822 6.14 2.42 -42.01
CA VAL A 822 6.18 3.87 -42.22
C VAL A 822 6.37 4.61 -40.89
N PRO A 823 6.91 5.84 -40.90
CA PRO A 823 6.93 6.67 -39.70
C PRO A 823 5.52 6.79 -39.09
N ALA A 824 5.41 6.58 -37.77
CA ALA A 824 4.12 6.45 -37.10
C ALA A 824 3.21 7.70 -37.25
N ASN A 825 3.78 8.88 -37.40
CA ASN A 825 3.04 10.13 -37.64
C ASN A 825 2.30 10.16 -38.99
N ALA A 826 2.69 9.31 -39.95
CA ALA A 826 2.00 9.16 -41.24
C ALA A 826 1.13 7.89 -41.31
N GLY A 827 1.13 7.06 -40.25
CA GLY A 827 0.54 5.73 -40.26
C GLY A 827 -0.95 5.73 -40.60
N ARG A 828 -1.75 6.64 -40.02
CA ARG A 828 -3.20 6.73 -40.32
C ARG A 828 -3.50 6.96 -41.79
N ALA A 829 -2.82 7.92 -42.43
CA ALA A 829 -3.02 8.21 -43.84
C ALA A 829 -2.63 7.02 -44.73
N VAL A 830 -1.54 6.33 -44.40
CA VAL A 830 -1.08 5.15 -45.15
C VAL A 830 -2.04 3.97 -44.96
N TRP A 831 -2.55 3.73 -43.75
CA TRP A 831 -3.57 2.72 -43.47
C TRP A 831 -4.83 2.93 -44.31
N GLU A 832 -5.36 4.16 -44.32
CA GLU A 832 -6.53 4.51 -45.11
C GLU A 832 -6.29 4.38 -46.62
N ALA A 833 -5.11 4.76 -47.10
CA ALA A 833 -4.74 4.59 -48.50
C ALA A 833 -4.69 3.11 -48.91
N LEU A 834 -4.15 2.24 -48.04
CA LEU A 834 -4.13 0.79 -48.27
C LEU A 834 -5.54 0.19 -48.25
N MET A 835 -6.38 0.60 -47.30
CA MET A 835 -7.79 0.20 -47.23
C MET A 835 -8.56 0.64 -48.48
N ALA A 836 -8.38 1.89 -48.94
CA ALA A 836 -9.02 2.40 -50.14
C ALA A 836 -8.54 1.67 -51.41
N ALA A 837 -7.24 1.42 -51.53
CA ALA A 837 -6.67 0.68 -52.66
C ALA A 837 -7.15 -0.77 -52.72
N GLY A 838 -7.40 -1.38 -51.55
CA GLY A 838 -7.88 -2.75 -51.43
C GLY A 838 -9.40 -2.93 -51.54
N ALA A 839 -10.18 -1.85 -51.58
CA ALA A 839 -11.65 -1.93 -51.58
C ALA A 839 -12.21 -2.75 -52.76
N GLU A 840 -11.62 -2.66 -53.95
CA GLU A 840 -12.04 -3.47 -55.11
C GLU A 840 -11.79 -4.97 -54.94
N PHE A 841 -10.93 -5.35 -53.98
CA PHE A 841 -10.59 -6.73 -53.64
C PHE A 841 -11.25 -7.19 -52.34
N ASP A 842 -12.21 -6.43 -51.80
CA ASP A 842 -12.87 -6.70 -50.51
C ASP A 842 -11.87 -6.82 -49.34
N ILE A 843 -10.89 -5.89 -49.30
CA ILE A 843 -9.89 -5.87 -48.23
C ILE A 843 -10.56 -5.83 -46.86
N THR A 844 -10.21 -6.82 -46.04
CA THR A 844 -10.83 -7.00 -44.72
C THR A 844 -9.83 -6.69 -43.61
N PRO A 845 -10.10 -5.70 -42.74
CA PRO A 845 -9.29 -5.52 -41.54
C PRO A 845 -9.50 -6.72 -40.62
N TYR A 846 -8.42 -7.22 -40.02
CA TYR A 846 -8.50 -8.33 -39.08
C TYR A 846 -7.62 -8.07 -37.86
N GLY A 847 -8.01 -8.69 -36.74
CA GLY A 847 -7.34 -8.52 -35.45
C GLY A 847 -6.46 -9.69 -35.06
N THR A 848 -6.07 -9.72 -33.79
CA THR A 848 -5.19 -10.75 -33.22
C THR A 848 -5.82 -12.15 -33.22
N GLU A 849 -7.13 -12.28 -33.09
CA GLU A 849 -7.78 -13.61 -33.08
C GLU A 849 -7.63 -14.27 -34.46
N THR A 850 -7.98 -13.56 -35.53
CA THR A 850 -7.76 -14.03 -36.90
C THR A 850 -6.27 -14.28 -37.19
N MET A 851 -5.37 -13.42 -36.69
CA MET A 851 -3.92 -13.67 -36.78
C MET A 851 -3.54 -15.00 -36.10
N HIS A 852 -4.09 -15.31 -34.94
CA HIS A 852 -3.84 -16.56 -34.21
C HIS A 852 -4.38 -17.79 -34.94
N VAL A 853 -5.55 -17.71 -35.57
CA VAL A 853 -6.06 -18.80 -36.42
C VAL A 853 -5.12 -19.04 -37.61
N LEU A 854 -4.80 -17.99 -38.36
CA LEU A 854 -4.01 -18.10 -39.60
C LEU A 854 -2.60 -18.65 -39.37
N ARG A 855 -1.95 -18.27 -38.26
CA ARG A 855 -0.62 -18.79 -37.89
C ARG A 855 -0.70 -20.23 -37.37
N ALA A 856 -1.76 -20.58 -36.64
CA ALA A 856 -1.95 -21.91 -36.10
C ALA A 856 -2.23 -22.94 -37.20
N GLU A 857 -2.96 -22.56 -38.25
CA GLU A 857 -3.12 -23.36 -39.47
C GLU A 857 -1.78 -23.74 -40.12
N LYS A 858 -0.75 -22.90 -39.96
CA LYS A 858 0.62 -23.13 -40.45
C LYS A 858 1.56 -23.75 -39.40
N GLY A 859 1.09 -24.01 -38.19
CA GLY A 859 1.92 -24.53 -37.09
C GLY A 859 2.99 -23.55 -36.62
N TYR A 860 2.81 -22.25 -36.81
CA TYR A 860 3.71 -21.24 -36.24
C TYR A 860 3.39 -21.03 -34.76
N ILE A 861 4.44 -20.82 -33.96
CA ILE A 861 4.32 -20.62 -32.52
C ILE A 861 3.95 -19.16 -32.18
N ILE A 862 3.35 -18.97 -31.00
CA ILE A 862 3.36 -17.70 -30.28
C ILE A 862 4.14 -17.89 -28.98
N VAL A 863 5.21 -17.12 -28.80
CA VAL A 863 5.99 -17.15 -27.56
C VAL A 863 5.09 -16.71 -26.39
N GLY A 864 5.09 -17.48 -25.29
CA GLY A 864 4.20 -17.28 -24.15
C GLY A 864 2.86 -18.01 -24.22
N GLN A 865 2.46 -18.51 -25.39
CA GLN A 865 1.26 -19.35 -25.56
C GLN A 865 1.64 -20.80 -25.88
N ASP A 866 2.44 -21.03 -26.92
CA ASP A 866 2.96 -22.37 -27.26
C ASP A 866 4.29 -22.69 -26.57
N THR A 867 4.82 -21.73 -25.82
CA THR A 867 6.03 -21.86 -25.01
C THR A 867 5.75 -21.28 -23.62
N ASP A 868 6.22 -21.97 -22.58
CA ASP A 868 5.93 -21.66 -21.17
C ASP A 868 7.20 -21.45 -20.33
N GLY A 869 8.33 -21.19 -21.01
CA GLY A 869 9.66 -21.11 -20.38
C GLY A 869 10.32 -22.48 -20.13
N SER A 870 9.69 -23.60 -20.51
CA SER A 870 10.26 -24.94 -20.42
C SER A 870 10.45 -25.65 -21.77
N VAL A 871 10.18 -24.93 -22.87
CA VAL A 871 10.17 -25.45 -24.24
C VAL A 871 11.45 -25.04 -24.99
N THR A 872 12.18 -26.02 -25.51
CA THR A 872 13.38 -25.82 -26.32
C THR A 872 13.04 -25.79 -27.82
N PRO A 873 13.96 -25.34 -28.71
CA PRO A 873 13.75 -25.47 -30.15
C PRO A 873 13.53 -26.91 -30.63
N TYR A 874 14.09 -27.91 -29.94
CA TYR A 874 13.87 -29.32 -30.27
C TYR A 874 12.46 -29.78 -29.88
N ASP A 875 11.95 -29.30 -28.75
CA ASP A 875 10.58 -29.57 -28.33
C ASP A 875 9.58 -29.00 -29.35
N LEU A 876 9.89 -27.87 -29.98
CA LEU A 876 9.08 -27.26 -31.05
C LEU A 876 9.16 -27.98 -32.41
N GLY A 877 9.98 -29.01 -32.56
CA GLY A 877 10.30 -29.58 -33.88
C GLY A 877 11.14 -28.64 -34.77
N MET A 878 11.64 -27.53 -34.21
CA MET A 878 12.46 -26.52 -34.90
C MET A 878 13.96 -26.72 -34.68
N GLY A 879 14.39 -27.95 -34.36
CA GLY A 879 15.80 -28.29 -34.14
C GLY A 879 16.71 -27.97 -35.34
N GLY A 880 16.16 -27.88 -36.55
CA GLY A 880 16.88 -27.45 -37.75
C GLY A 880 17.35 -25.99 -37.73
N LEU A 881 16.73 -25.13 -36.91
CA LEU A 881 17.17 -23.74 -36.71
C LEU A 881 18.35 -23.63 -35.74
N VAL A 882 18.70 -24.71 -35.03
CA VAL A 882 19.80 -24.72 -34.07
C VAL A 882 21.13 -24.93 -34.78
N ALA A 883 21.97 -23.90 -34.79
CA ALA A 883 23.26 -23.97 -35.48
C ALA A 883 24.23 -24.96 -34.82
N LYS A 884 24.76 -25.88 -35.63
CA LYS A 884 25.86 -26.77 -35.21
C LYS A 884 27.22 -26.07 -35.27
N SER A 885 27.38 -25.14 -36.22
CA SER A 885 28.65 -24.53 -36.62
C SER A 885 29.11 -23.30 -35.83
N LYS A 886 28.29 -22.77 -34.91
CA LYS A 886 28.61 -21.62 -34.07
C LYS A 886 28.10 -21.83 -32.65
N ASP A 887 28.63 -21.07 -31.70
CA ASP A 887 28.05 -20.97 -30.37
C ASP A 887 26.99 -19.85 -30.30
N PHE A 888 26.12 -19.90 -29.30
CA PHE A 888 25.07 -18.91 -29.02
C PHE A 888 24.53 -19.09 -27.60
N LEU A 889 23.82 -18.10 -27.08
CA LEU A 889 23.25 -18.15 -25.73
C LEU A 889 22.27 -19.31 -25.58
N GLY A 890 22.40 -20.06 -24.49
CA GLY A 890 21.56 -21.24 -24.21
C GLY A 890 21.99 -22.53 -24.89
N LYS A 891 22.90 -22.51 -25.90
CA LYS A 891 23.35 -23.73 -26.60
C LYS A 891 23.89 -24.79 -25.65
N ARG A 892 24.73 -24.38 -24.70
CA ARG A 892 25.31 -25.26 -23.67
C ARG A 892 24.26 -26.01 -22.86
N SER A 893 23.12 -25.37 -22.61
CA SER A 893 22.06 -25.95 -21.79
C SER A 893 21.20 -26.95 -22.55
N LEU A 894 21.22 -26.95 -23.90
CA LEU A 894 20.52 -27.93 -24.73
C LEU A 894 21.09 -29.36 -24.60
N SER A 895 22.30 -29.52 -24.06
CA SER A 895 22.94 -30.82 -23.84
C SER A 895 22.88 -31.31 -22.39
N ARG A 896 22.09 -30.66 -21.52
CA ARG A 896 21.91 -31.09 -20.13
C ARG A 896 20.97 -32.29 -20.09
N ALA A 897 21.10 -33.13 -19.06
CA ALA A 897 20.32 -34.36 -18.93
C ALA A 897 18.81 -34.17 -19.12
N ASP A 898 18.21 -33.07 -18.65
CA ASP A 898 16.78 -32.82 -18.81
C ASP A 898 16.38 -32.38 -20.23
N THR A 899 17.17 -31.54 -20.89
CA THR A 899 16.89 -31.02 -22.24
C THR A 899 17.29 -32.01 -23.33
N SER A 900 18.22 -32.92 -23.04
CA SER A 900 18.63 -34.00 -23.93
C SER A 900 17.85 -35.30 -23.74
N LYS A 901 16.97 -35.41 -22.73
CA LYS A 901 16.21 -36.66 -22.49
C LYS A 901 15.20 -36.92 -23.59
N GLU A 902 14.95 -38.18 -23.85
CA GLU A 902 13.83 -38.60 -24.69
C GLU A 902 12.48 -38.40 -23.99
N GLY A 903 11.41 -38.29 -24.78
CA GLY A 903 10.07 -38.17 -24.24
C GLY A 903 9.84 -36.85 -23.48
N ARG A 904 10.47 -35.75 -23.89
CA ARG A 904 10.04 -34.40 -23.51
C ARG A 904 8.67 -34.08 -24.12
N LYS A 905 7.98 -33.06 -23.60
CA LYS A 905 6.76 -32.56 -24.24
C LYS A 905 7.16 -31.87 -25.55
N GLN A 906 6.55 -32.27 -26.65
CA GLN A 906 6.90 -31.81 -27.99
C GLN A 906 5.66 -31.27 -28.70
N PHE A 907 5.86 -30.22 -29.47
CA PHE A 907 4.84 -29.47 -30.20
C PHE A 907 4.29 -30.28 -31.36
N VAL A 908 2.97 -30.48 -31.35
CA VAL A 908 2.22 -31.30 -32.31
C VAL A 908 0.87 -30.66 -32.61
N GLY A 909 0.22 -31.13 -33.67
CA GLY A 909 -1.19 -30.85 -33.94
C GLY A 909 -2.11 -31.90 -33.31
N LEU A 910 -3.34 -31.52 -33.00
CA LEU A 910 -4.43 -32.39 -32.57
C LEU A 910 -5.65 -32.17 -33.46
N LEU A 911 -6.28 -33.28 -33.83
CA LEU A 911 -7.49 -33.32 -34.64
C LEU A 911 -8.57 -34.08 -33.88
N THR A 912 -9.65 -33.41 -33.50
CA THR A 912 -10.78 -34.06 -32.83
C THR A 912 -11.51 -34.99 -33.78
N ALA A 913 -12.15 -36.03 -33.24
CA ALA A 913 -13.00 -36.92 -34.03
C ALA A 913 -14.27 -36.22 -34.54
N ASP A 914 -14.81 -35.28 -33.75
CA ASP A 914 -15.84 -34.34 -34.19
C ASP A 914 -15.16 -33.09 -34.75
N ASP A 915 -15.25 -32.88 -36.06
CA ASP A 915 -14.65 -31.74 -36.75
C ASP A 915 -15.25 -30.40 -36.31
N GLN A 916 -16.40 -30.36 -35.64
CA GLN A 916 -16.99 -29.11 -35.15
C GLN A 916 -16.55 -28.75 -33.73
N LEU A 917 -15.89 -29.67 -33.03
CA LEU A 917 -15.55 -29.49 -31.62
C LEU A 917 -14.19 -28.81 -31.46
N VAL A 918 -14.20 -27.54 -31.03
CA VAL A 918 -13.00 -26.79 -30.65
C VAL A 918 -12.61 -27.17 -29.21
N LEU A 919 -11.36 -27.61 -29.02
CA LEU A 919 -10.84 -27.94 -27.69
C LEU A 919 -10.61 -26.65 -26.87
N PRO A 920 -10.83 -26.65 -25.55
CA PRO A 920 -10.40 -25.52 -24.72
C PRO A 920 -8.87 -25.42 -24.67
N GLU A 921 -8.32 -24.22 -24.88
CA GLU A 921 -6.91 -23.95 -24.62
C GLU A 921 -6.58 -24.22 -23.14
N GLY A 922 -5.41 -24.81 -22.86
CA GLY A 922 -5.02 -25.25 -21.52
C GLY A 922 -5.58 -26.62 -21.09
N ALA A 923 -6.46 -27.23 -21.89
CA ALA A 923 -7.01 -28.55 -21.57
C ALA A 923 -5.90 -29.61 -21.48
N GLN A 924 -5.98 -30.45 -20.45
CA GLN A 924 -4.98 -31.47 -20.17
C GLN A 924 -5.14 -32.68 -21.10
N ILE A 925 -4.03 -33.35 -21.41
CA ILE A 925 -4.02 -34.51 -22.29
C ILE A 925 -3.56 -35.73 -21.50
N ILE A 926 -4.29 -36.83 -21.61
CA ILE A 926 -3.97 -38.13 -21.04
C ILE A 926 -3.86 -39.18 -22.16
N ALA A 927 -3.15 -40.28 -21.91
CA ALA A 927 -3.10 -41.38 -22.87
C ALA A 927 -4.49 -42.05 -22.98
N LYS A 928 -4.84 -42.58 -24.16
CA LYS A 928 -6.16 -43.18 -24.44
C LYS A 928 -6.57 -44.23 -23.41
N ASP A 929 -5.65 -45.12 -23.06
CA ASP A 929 -5.91 -46.27 -22.19
C ASP A 929 -5.69 -45.96 -20.70
N THR A 930 -5.60 -44.67 -20.33
CA THR A 930 -5.39 -44.27 -18.93
C THR A 930 -6.63 -44.57 -18.10
N GLN A 931 -6.49 -45.47 -17.12
CA GLN A 931 -7.50 -45.70 -16.10
C GLN A 931 -7.57 -44.50 -15.17
N VAL A 932 -8.76 -43.91 -15.03
CA VAL A 932 -9.01 -42.79 -14.12
C VAL A 932 -9.50 -43.35 -12.80
N SER A 933 -8.81 -42.99 -11.72
CA SER A 933 -9.19 -43.33 -10.35
C SER A 933 -9.61 -42.07 -9.61
N ALA A 934 -10.64 -42.16 -8.78
CA ALA A 934 -10.99 -41.08 -7.85
C ALA A 934 -10.00 -41.00 -6.66
N ALA A 935 -9.21 -42.06 -6.44
CA ALA A 935 -8.27 -42.16 -5.32
C ALA A 935 -6.85 -41.70 -5.68
N GLU A 936 -6.48 -41.67 -6.97
CA GLU A 936 -5.13 -41.36 -7.41
C GLU A 936 -5.10 -40.30 -8.53
N PRO A 937 -4.11 -39.38 -8.54
CA PRO A 937 -3.94 -38.42 -9.62
C PRO A 937 -3.72 -39.13 -10.96
N THR A 938 -4.50 -38.75 -11.97
CA THR A 938 -4.36 -39.29 -13.33
C THR A 938 -3.11 -38.70 -14.01
N PRO A 939 -2.17 -39.51 -14.53
CA PRO A 939 -0.97 -39.02 -15.21
C PRO A 939 -1.29 -38.25 -16.49
N MET A 940 -0.83 -36.99 -16.56
CA MET A 940 -0.97 -36.14 -17.75
C MET A 940 0.27 -36.27 -18.64
N ILE A 941 0.05 -36.31 -19.96
CA ILE A 941 1.10 -36.41 -20.97
C ILE A 941 1.30 -35.11 -21.75
N GLY A 942 0.47 -34.10 -21.56
CA GLY A 942 0.53 -32.88 -22.35
C GLY A 942 -0.61 -31.91 -22.05
N HIS A 943 -0.67 -30.83 -22.81
CA HIS A 943 -1.82 -29.91 -22.81
C HIS A 943 -1.98 -29.24 -24.18
N VAL A 944 -3.20 -28.78 -24.45
CA VAL A 944 -3.54 -27.95 -25.61
C VAL A 944 -3.01 -26.54 -25.39
N THR A 945 -2.26 -26.00 -26.34
CA THR A 945 -1.66 -24.65 -26.27
C THR A 945 -2.48 -23.63 -27.07
N SER A 946 -2.98 -24.03 -28.24
CA SER A 946 -3.79 -23.17 -29.11
C SER A 946 -4.92 -23.98 -29.73
N SER A 947 -6.13 -23.43 -29.90
CA SER A 947 -7.25 -24.20 -30.44
C SER A 947 -8.31 -23.33 -31.10
N TYR A 948 -8.66 -23.67 -32.35
CA TYR A 948 -9.51 -22.83 -33.20
C TYR A 948 -10.41 -23.67 -34.09
N TYR A 949 -11.49 -23.06 -34.59
CA TYR A 949 -12.20 -23.56 -35.75
C TYR A 949 -11.59 -22.96 -37.03
N SER A 950 -10.99 -23.79 -37.87
CA SER A 950 -10.45 -23.36 -39.16
C SER A 950 -11.55 -23.41 -40.22
N GLN A 951 -11.99 -22.23 -40.64
CA GLN A 951 -13.05 -22.11 -41.64
C GLN A 951 -12.61 -22.62 -43.02
N ILE A 952 -11.32 -22.47 -43.38
CA ILE A 952 -10.80 -22.93 -44.66
C ILE A 952 -10.68 -24.46 -44.72
N LEU A 953 -10.37 -25.10 -43.58
CA LEU A 953 -10.33 -26.56 -43.45
C LEU A 953 -11.70 -27.18 -43.10
N LYS A 954 -12.69 -26.33 -42.76
CA LYS A 954 -14.04 -26.71 -42.30
C LYS A 954 -14.04 -27.63 -41.08
N ARG A 955 -13.09 -27.42 -40.18
CA ARG A 955 -12.91 -28.23 -38.97
C ARG A 955 -12.13 -27.52 -37.88
N SER A 956 -12.25 -28.01 -36.65
CA SER A 956 -11.40 -27.63 -35.54
C SER A 956 -9.97 -28.16 -35.70
N ILE A 957 -9.03 -27.34 -35.27
CA ILE A 957 -7.61 -27.65 -35.19
C ILE A 957 -7.10 -27.21 -33.83
N ALA A 958 -6.15 -27.95 -33.28
CA ALA A 958 -5.48 -27.56 -32.04
C ALA A 958 -3.98 -27.82 -32.11
N LEU A 959 -3.20 -26.92 -31.55
CA LEU A 959 -1.78 -27.12 -31.26
C LEU A 959 -1.64 -27.54 -29.81
N ALA A 960 -0.67 -28.42 -29.54
CA ALA A 960 -0.46 -28.98 -28.23
C ALA A 960 1.01 -29.34 -28.01
N VAL A 961 1.39 -29.50 -26.75
CA VAL A 961 2.65 -30.13 -26.38
C VAL A 961 2.38 -31.49 -25.73
N VAL A 962 2.90 -32.56 -26.33
CA VAL A 962 2.64 -33.95 -25.90
C VAL A 962 3.96 -34.67 -25.66
N LYS A 963 4.04 -35.44 -24.57
CA LYS A 963 5.22 -36.22 -24.17
C LYS A 963 5.60 -37.23 -25.27
N GLY A 964 6.74 -36.99 -25.92
CA GLY A 964 7.23 -37.75 -27.07
C GLY A 964 6.38 -37.57 -28.34
N GLY A 965 5.65 -36.46 -28.45
CA GLY A 965 4.61 -36.25 -29.46
C GLY A 965 5.07 -36.42 -30.91
N LEU A 966 6.31 -36.06 -31.24
CA LEU A 966 6.83 -36.17 -32.61
C LEU A 966 6.88 -37.62 -33.10
N ASN A 967 7.01 -38.59 -32.20
CA ASN A 967 7.05 -40.02 -32.51
C ASN A 967 5.66 -40.70 -32.43
N LYS A 968 4.58 -39.93 -32.22
CA LYS A 968 3.22 -40.45 -31.96
C LYS A 968 2.20 -39.99 -32.99
N MET A 969 2.65 -39.62 -34.18
CA MET A 969 1.78 -39.17 -35.26
C MET A 969 0.76 -40.26 -35.62
N GLY A 970 -0.53 -39.91 -35.63
CA GLY A 970 -1.64 -40.84 -35.86
C GLY A 970 -2.17 -41.54 -34.60
N GLU A 971 -1.49 -41.44 -33.45
CA GLU A 971 -2.01 -42.00 -32.19
C GLU A 971 -3.16 -41.17 -31.63
N SER A 972 -4.11 -41.82 -30.97
CA SER A 972 -5.21 -41.14 -30.27
C SER A 972 -4.86 -40.80 -28.83
N VAL A 973 -5.30 -39.64 -28.37
CA VAL A 973 -5.23 -39.16 -26.98
C VAL A 973 -6.60 -38.74 -26.48
N VAL A 974 -6.73 -38.61 -25.16
CA VAL A 974 -7.98 -38.18 -24.51
C VAL A 974 -7.78 -36.86 -23.79
N ILE A 975 -8.74 -35.95 -23.94
CA ILE A 975 -8.81 -34.64 -23.31
C ILE A 975 -9.99 -34.62 -22.35
N PRO A 976 -9.77 -34.81 -21.03
CA PRO A 976 -10.82 -34.67 -20.03
C PRO A 976 -11.18 -33.19 -19.84
N LEU A 977 -12.48 -32.90 -19.86
CA LEU A 977 -13.03 -31.57 -19.60
C LEU A 977 -13.60 -31.49 -18.18
N ALA A 978 -13.70 -30.27 -17.65
CA ALA A 978 -14.21 -30.02 -16.30
C ALA A 978 -15.68 -30.45 -16.10
N ASP A 979 -16.45 -30.53 -17.19
CA ASP A 979 -17.84 -31.02 -17.19
C ASP A 979 -17.94 -32.57 -17.20
N GLY A 980 -16.80 -33.27 -17.13
CA GLY A 980 -16.72 -34.73 -17.11
C GLY A 980 -16.68 -35.38 -18.50
N LYS A 981 -16.81 -34.61 -19.59
CA LYS A 981 -16.66 -35.15 -20.95
C LYS A 981 -15.21 -35.55 -21.21
N ARG A 982 -15.03 -36.59 -22.04
CA ARG A 982 -13.73 -37.09 -22.47
C ARG A 982 -13.70 -37.06 -24.00
N ILE A 983 -12.92 -36.14 -24.53
CA ILE A 983 -12.82 -35.91 -25.97
C ILE A 983 -11.63 -36.68 -26.52
N THR A 984 -11.85 -37.45 -27.58
CA THR A 984 -10.75 -38.13 -28.29
C THR A 984 -10.23 -37.22 -29.40
N ALA A 985 -8.91 -37.08 -29.49
CA ALA A 985 -8.22 -36.41 -30.58
C ALA A 985 -7.05 -37.26 -31.09
N THR A 986 -6.71 -37.09 -32.37
CA THR A 986 -5.58 -37.76 -33.03
C THR A 986 -4.40 -36.79 -33.10
N ILE A 987 -3.22 -37.25 -32.67
CA ILE A 987 -1.97 -36.51 -32.83
C ILE A 987 -1.62 -36.43 -34.31
N SER A 988 -1.26 -35.25 -34.78
CA SER A 988 -0.99 -34.95 -36.19
C SER A 988 0.14 -33.94 -36.34
N SER A 989 0.52 -33.67 -37.59
CA SER A 989 1.42 -32.55 -37.89
C SER A 989 0.84 -31.25 -37.34
N PRO A 990 1.67 -30.35 -36.75
CA PRO A 990 1.22 -29.03 -36.36
C PRO A 990 0.90 -28.12 -37.58
N VAL A 991 1.28 -28.53 -38.80
CA VAL A 991 0.96 -27.82 -40.04
C VAL A 991 -0.29 -28.43 -40.67
N PHE A 992 -1.41 -27.71 -40.65
CA PHE A 992 -2.71 -28.20 -41.10
C PHE A 992 -3.09 -27.72 -42.51
N TYR A 993 -2.59 -26.56 -42.92
CA TYR A 993 -2.97 -25.91 -44.19
C TYR A 993 -1.75 -25.64 -45.07
N ASP A 994 -1.88 -25.93 -46.38
CA ASP A 994 -0.85 -25.68 -47.40
C ASP A 994 0.53 -26.21 -46.99
N THR A 995 0.63 -27.52 -46.74
CA THR A 995 1.85 -28.16 -46.22
C THR A 995 3.07 -28.02 -47.14
N GLU A 996 2.83 -27.80 -48.43
CA GLU A 996 3.88 -27.59 -49.44
C GLU A 996 4.30 -26.11 -49.56
N GLY A 997 3.54 -25.18 -48.98
CA GLY A 997 3.86 -23.75 -48.97
C GLY A 997 3.66 -23.03 -50.31
N VAL A 998 2.83 -23.58 -51.21
CA VAL A 998 2.70 -23.06 -52.58
C VAL A 998 2.07 -21.66 -52.62
N ARG A 999 1.25 -21.32 -51.62
CA ARG A 999 0.49 -20.06 -51.58
C ARG A 999 1.35 -18.83 -51.29
N GLN A 1000 2.56 -19.03 -50.76
CA GLN A 1000 3.53 -17.97 -50.55
C GLN A 1000 4.16 -17.46 -51.86
N HIS A 1001 4.07 -18.25 -52.93
CA HIS A 1001 4.74 -18.03 -54.21
C HIS A 1001 3.82 -17.63 -55.36
N VAL A 1002 2.54 -17.34 -55.08
CA VAL A 1002 1.56 -16.94 -56.10
C VAL A 1002 1.99 -15.70 -56.90
N GLU A 1003 1.68 -15.70 -58.19
CA GLU A 1003 1.89 -14.59 -59.14
C GLU A 1003 0.74 -13.57 -59.17
#